data_AF-A0A950N8X7-F1
#
_entry.id   AF-A0A950N8X7-F1
#
_cell.length_a   1.000
_cell.length_b   1.000
_cell.length_c   1.000
_cell.angle_alpha   90.00
_cell.angle_beta   90.00
_cell.angle_gamma   90.00
#
_symmetry.space_group_name_H-M   'P 1'
#
loop_
_entity.id
_entity.type
_entity.pdbx_description
1 polymer ?
#
loop_
_entity_poly.entity_id
_entity_poly.type
_entity_poly.pdbx_seq_one_letter_code
_entity_poly.pdbx_strand_id
1 'polypeptide(L)'
;MPSGPQTPVRPGASGFEIEEPQDDPRLLRGVQTGTQRKVTLVALADAGTPEADALKRELDLLAQVRDRHVVEVLGTHVQGGKLWCAMEAVDGEDLATQLREGHRFTTEEILHIGECLARGLGAASYHGFLHHDLRPAHVMILDDGQVKVANFGPLARRRALANEATPSPATVAYLSPEEGSGQPLDIRANIYSVGAILYELATQRPPFEGYDSSTSLLYQLLHVDPLGPRQLGSSIPKELERTILRCLSKAPVDRYSQPSELLEALRQSRDSISSTKVSAIRNQEDDTGDFDIFEDQPLGEGGMGTLLRGRQRSLDRAVAIKVIREAFHTHPEFLQRFRREGELLAQVENANVVQIIGTGIWHGRVFYAMELVKGEDLAARQMRGHRSTPEEILHIAEGVASALRAAWRYKIIHRDIKPSNIMITQEGTIKVADFGLAKSLRLPGAESRVMAGTPEYLSPEQGLGQKADIRADIYSLGVVLYELAAGRHPFKETQSSVAMIYQHVHTEPPPLEQLDPKCPPALRGLIHRCLQKDPDARFENPDELLKAIRAARKNMDLPPTSKRMIPAAAPAPSPRKLLVPLLALLLLPCGFVAWQILKSRPMEPTESDRAYELAMGLGNPALAMKIAEASKGRDSREYREAERRERNLRLRPLEERACERVAARDWTGAADAYGTLQSQVDPERRKEISAALRLCDSLKAAAEKEAKADWAGALEIYLRLQSQGAPVRDVLEESIRRVRSRMDPSAPR
;
A
#
# COMPACT_ATOMS: atom_id res chain seq x y z
N MET A 1 -15.69 -42.35 -50.37
CA MET A 1 -16.40 -41.08 -50.59
C MET A 1 -17.27 -40.79 -49.38
N PRO A 2 -17.09 -39.68 -48.67
CA PRO A 2 -15.91 -38.80 -48.63
C PRO A 2 -15.21 -38.87 -47.26
N SER A 3 -13.89 -38.91 -47.09
CA SER A 3 -12.81 -38.07 -47.65
C SER A 3 -12.99 -36.59 -47.34
N GLY A 4 -12.55 -36.18 -46.16
CA GLY A 4 -12.05 -34.82 -45.91
C GLY A 4 -10.57 -34.93 -45.55
N PRO A 5 -9.64 -34.29 -46.27
CA PRO A 5 -8.24 -34.33 -45.94
C PRO A 5 -8.03 -33.65 -44.58
N GLN A 6 -7.27 -34.30 -43.69
CA GLN A 6 -6.56 -33.56 -42.65
C GLN A 6 -5.69 -32.55 -43.39
N THR A 7 -6.14 -31.30 -43.39
CA THR A 7 -5.32 -30.18 -43.84
C THR A 7 -4.10 -30.20 -42.93
N PRO A 8 -2.87 -30.15 -43.47
CA PRO A 8 -1.73 -29.89 -42.61
C PRO A 8 -2.02 -28.54 -41.97
N VAL A 9 -2.03 -28.48 -40.64
CA VAL A 9 -2.03 -27.20 -39.92
C VAL A 9 -0.77 -26.49 -40.39
N ARG A 10 -0.94 -25.59 -41.37
CA ARG A 10 0.11 -24.68 -41.81
C ARG A 10 0.50 -23.87 -40.56
N PRO A 11 1.80 -23.73 -40.25
CA PRO A 11 2.21 -22.82 -39.19
C PRO A 11 1.92 -21.39 -39.68
N GLY A 12 0.96 -20.72 -39.06
CA GLY A 12 0.68 -19.31 -39.31
C GLY A 12 -0.80 -18.97 -39.39
N ALA A 13 -1.39 -18.58 -38.25
CA ALA A 13 -2.50 -17.63 -38.17
C ALA A 13 -2.87 -17.39 -36.68
N SER A 14 -2.03 -16.67 -35.94
CA SER A 14 -2.46 -16.04 -34.68
C SER A 14 -3.20 -14.76 -35.03
N GLY A 15 -4.54 -14.82 -35.08
CA GLY A 15 -5.38 -13.63 -35.18
C GLY A 15 -5.38 -12.83 -33.86
N PHE A 16 -5.77 -11.57 -33.94
CA PHE A 16 -6.16 -10.76 -32.79
C PHE A 16 -7.55 -10.18 -33.08
N GLU A 17 -8.47 -10.25 -32.13
CA GLU A 17 -9.79 -9.61 -32.22
C GLU A 17 -9.75 -8.27 -31.48
N ILE A 18 -10.23 -7.22 -32.14
CA ILE A 18 -10.25 -5.85 -31.59
C ILE A 18 -11.54 -5.67 -30.78
N GLU A 19 -11.41 -5.22 -29.52
CA GLU A 19 -12.51 -4.67 -28.74
C GLU A 19 -12.55 -3.14 -28.96
N GLU A 20 -13.73 -2.52 -28.91
CA GLU A 20 -14.03 -1.13 -29.31
C GLU A 20 -12.95 -0.05 -28.97
N PRO A 21 -12.84 1.02 -29.78
CA PRO A 21 -11.75 2.00 -29.68
C PRO A 21 -11.73 2.78 -28.36
N GLN A 22 -10.51 3.12 -27.90
CA GLN A 22 -10.28 4.13 -26.87
C GLN A 22 -10.24 5.54 -27.47
N ASP A 23 -10.18 6.57 -26.63
CA ASP A 23 -10.14 8.00 -27.00
C ASP A 23 -8.98 8.40 -27.93
N ASP A 24 -7.94 7.56 -28.08
CA ASP A 24 -6.88 7.69 -29.08
C ASP A 24 -7.07 6.69 -30.24
N PRO A 25 -7.32 7.14 -31.48
CA PRO A 25 -7.52 6.25 -32.64
C PRO A 25 -6.28 5.44 -33.04
N ARG A 26 -5.13 5.64 -32.38
CA ARG A 26 -3.88 4.89 -32.59
C ARG A 26 -3.70 3.73 -31.62
N LEU A 27 -4.54 3.61 -30.59
CA LEU A 27 -4.43 2.60 -29.54
C LEU A 27 -5.76 1.84 -29.38
N LEU A 28 -5.73 0.52 -29.50
CA LEU A 28 -6.91 -0.34 -29.35
C LEU A 28 -6.64 -1.41 -28.30
N ARG A 29 -7.68 -1.85 -27.58
CA ARG A 29 -7.61 -3.08 -26.77
C ARG A 29 -8.12 -4.24 -27.60
N GLY A 30 -7.58 -5.43 -27.37
CA GLY A 30 -8.02 -6.62 -28.07
C GLY A 30 -7.74 -7.89 -27.28
N VAL A 31 -8.11 -9.01 -27.89
CA VAL A 31 -7.89 -10.35 -27.33
C VAL A 31 -7.17 -11.19 -28.37
N GLN A 32 -6.11 -11.88 -27.95
CA GLN A 32 -5.42 -12.84 -28.81
C GLN A 32 -6.32 -14.06 -29.07
N THR A 33 -6.54 -14.35 -30.35
CA THR A 33 -7.46 -15.42 -30.78
C THR A 33 -6.91 -16.78 -30.34
N GLY A 34 -7.71 -17.56 -29.62
CA GLY A 34 -7.35 -18.89 -29.11
C GLY A 34 -6.74 -18.95 -27.70
N THR A 35 -6.28 -17.82 -27.13
CA THR A 35 -5.69 -17.79 -25.77
C THR A 35 -6.42 -16.89 -24.78
N GLN A 36 -7.43 -16.10 -25.22
CA GLN A 36 -8.16 -15.14 -24.38
C GLN A 36 -7.24 -14.10 -23.68
N ARG A 37 -5.98 -13.96 -24.10
CA ARG A 37 -5.02 -13.02 -23.52
C ARG A 37 -5.35 -11.60 -23.95
N LYS A 38 -5.55 -10.68 -23.01
CA LYS A 38 -5.74 -9.24 -23.28
C LYS A 38 -4.47 -8.65 -23.89
N VAL A 39 -4.64 -7.86 -24.94
CA VAL A 39 -3.54 -7.21 -25.68
C VAL A 39 -3.83 -5.73 -25.88
N THR A 40 -2.77 -4.95 -25.97
CA THR A 40 -2.81 -3.57 -26.47
C THR A 40 -2.31 -3.58 -27.90
N LEU A 41 -3.05 -2.94 -28.80
CA LEU A 41 -2.75 -2.83 -30.22
C LEU A 41 -2.39 -1.38 -30.55
N VAL A 42 -1.22 -1.17 -31.16
CA VAL A 42 -0.75 0.15 -31.56
C VAL A 42 -0.63 0.22 -33.08
N ALA A 43 -1.28 1.22 -33.69
CA ALA A 43 -1.18 1.47 -35.13
C ALA A 43 0.18 2.07 -35.48
N LEU A 44 0.88 1.47 -36.44
CA LEU A 44 2.22 1.89 -36.82
C LEU A 44 2.25 2.55 -38.19
N ALA A 45 2.01 1.81 -39.27
CA ALA A 45 2.20 2.28 -40.64
C ALA A 45 1.05 1.87 -41.56
N ASP A 46 0.96 2.46 -42.75
CA ASP A 46 0.12 1.92 -43.82
C ASP A 46 0.76 0.66 -44.39
N ALA A 47 -0.04 -0.41 -44.49
CA ALA A 47 0.39 -1.73 -44.91
C ALA A 47 0.73 -1.76 -46.40
N GLY A 48 1.68 -2.63 -46.78
CA GLY A 48 2.13 -2.78 -48.16
C GLY A 48 3.17 -1.76 -48.62
N THR A 49 3.71 -0.95 -47.70
CA THR A 49 4.86 -0.08 -47.95
C THR A 49 6.18 -0.79 -47.60
N PRO A 50 7.30 -0.51 -48.30
CA PRO A 50 8.61 -1.08 -47.94
C PRO A 50 9.03 -0.79 -46.50
N GLU A 51 8.59 0.36 -45.97
CA GLU A 51 8.79 0.77 -44.58
C GLU A 51 8.00 -0.12 -43.61
N ALA A 52 6.72 -0.42 -43.89
CA ALA A 52 5.92 -1.34 -43.08
C ALA A 52 6.52 -2.76 -43.06
N ASP A 53 7.05 -3.23 -44.19
CA ASP A 53 7.71 -4.54 -44.26
C ASP A 53 9.02 -4.58 -43.46
N ALA A 54 9.79 -3.48 -43.45
CA ALA A 54 10.98 -3.36 -42.62
C ALA A 54 10.63 -3.34 -41.12
N LEU A 55 9.63 -2.55 -40.75
CA LEU A 55 9.15 -2.43 -39.38
C LEU A 55 8.59 -3.75 -38.84
N LYS A 56 7.84 -4.47 -39.69
CA LYS A 56 7.33 -5.80 -39.36
C LYS A 56 8.47 -6.77 -39.01
N ARG A 57 9.55 -6.79 -39.81
CA ARG A 57 10.72 -7.65 -39.53
C ARG A 57 11.39 -7.30 -38.20
N GLU A 58 11.54 -6.02 -37.88
CA GLU A 58 12.14 -5.59 -36.60
C GLU A 58 11.24 -5.93 -35.40
N LEU A 59 9.92 -5.80 -35.52
CA LEU A 59 8.98 -6.17 -34.45
C LEU A 59 8.89 -7.68 -34.25
N ASP A 60 8.97 -8.46 -35.32
CA ASP A 60 9.03 -9.93 -35.24
C ASP A 60 10.31 -10.41 -34.53
N LEU A 61 11.40 -9.65 -34.61
CA LEU A 61 12.62 -9.87 -33.83
C LEU A 61 12.46 -9.42 -32.36
N LEU A 62 11.80 -8.27 -32.12
CA LEU A 62 11.53 -7.77 -30.78
C LEU A 62 10.58 -8.69 -29.99
N ALA A 63 9.66 -9.38 -30.68
CA ALA A 63 8.79 -10.40 -30.09
C ALA A 63 9.55 -11.62 -29.53
N GLN A 64 10.83 -11.77 -29.85
CA GLN A 64 11.71 -12.81 -29.28
C GLN A 64 12.27 -12.40 -27.91
N VAL A 65 12.23 -11.11 -27.57
CA VAL A 65 12.68 -10.59 -26.27
C VAL A 65 11.64 -10.94 -25.21
N ARG A 66 11.91 -12.00 -24.44
CA ARG A 66 11.06 -12.42 -23.31
C ARG A 66 11.77 -12.16 -21.99
N ASP A 67 11.50 -11.01 -21.40
CA ASP A 67 11.94 -10.68 -20.05
C ASP A 67 10.80 -10.07 -19.25
N ARG A 68 10.73 -10.40 -17.97
CA ARG A 68 9.67 -9.93 -17.07
C ARG A 68 9.68 -8.41 -16.86
N HIS A 69 10.75 -7.71 -17.24
CA HIS A 69 10.89 -6.25 -17.13
C HIS A 69 10.75 -5.53 -18.47
N VAL A 70 10.33 -6.20 -19.54
CA VAL A 70 10.06 -5.59 -20.84
C VAL A 70 8.62 -5.90 -21.20
N VAL A 71 7.89 -4.91 -21.73
CA VAL A 71 6.54 -5.13 -22.25
C VAL A 71 6.63 -6.04 -23.47
N GLU A 72 6.03 -7.23 -23.37
CA GLU A 72 6.12 -8.26 -24.40
C GLU A 72 5.43 -7.82 -25.69
N VAL A 73 6.15 -7.86 -26.81
CA VAL A 73 5.57 -7.76 -28.16
C VAL A 73 5.07 -9.15 -28.55
N LEU A 74 3.78 -9.28 -28.74
CA LEU A 74 3.11 -10.56 -29.03
C LEU A 74 3.08 -10.86 -30.53
N GLY A 75 3.20 -9.83 -31.37
CA GLY A 75 3.31 -9.98 -32.82
C GLY A 75 2.79 -8.77 -33.58
N THR A 76 2.75 -8.91 -34.90
CA THR A 76 2.25 -7.89 -35.82
C THR A 76 0.99 -8.37 -36.54
N HIS A 77 0.07 -7.45 -36.81
CA HIS A 77 -1.19 -7.74 -37.50
C HIS A 77 -1.49 -6.66 -38.55
N VAL A 78 -2.04 -7.04 -39.70
CA VAL A 78 -2.45 -6.08 -40.73
C VAL A 78 -3.96 -6.06 -40.82
N GLN A 79 -4.57 -4.91 -40.54
CA GLN A 79 -6.02 -4.73 -40.57
C GLN A 79 -6.38 -3.32 -41.00
N GLY A 80 -7.41 -3.20 -41.85
CA GLY A 80 -7.89 -1.89 -42.34
C GLY A 80 -6.85 -1.10 -43.14
N GLY A 81 -5.92 -1.79 -43.82
CA GLY A 81 -4.82 -1.15 -44.56
C GLY A 81 -3.69 -0.62 -43.69
N LYS A 82 -3.66 -0.93 -42.38
CA LYS A 82 -2.60 -0.53 -41.44
C LYS A 82 -1.88 -1.73 -40.83
N LEU A 83 -0.60 -1.57 -40.55
CA LEU A 83 0.22 -2.45 -39.73
C LEU A 83 0.06 -2.07 -38.25
N TRP A 84 -0.36 -3.04 -37.45
CA TRP A 84 -0.57 -2.98 -36.02
C TRP A 84 0.48 -3.82 -35.30
N CYS A 85 0.92 -3.35 -34.13
CA CYS A 85 1.72 -4.13 -33.19
C CYS A 85 0.86 -4.52 -32.00
N ALA A 86 0.77 -5.82 -31.73
CA ALA A 86 0.13 -6.37 -30.55
C ALA A 86 1.17 -6.53 -29.44
N MET A 87 0.87 -5.99 -28.27
CA MET A 87 1.69 -6.08 -27.06
C MET A 87 0.84 -6.59 -25.91
N GLU A 88 1.48 -7.13 -24.88
CA GLU A 88 0.76 -7.49 -23.66
C GLU A 88 0.04 -6.27 -23.06
N ALA A 89 -1.17 -6.47 -22.58
CA ALA A 89 -1.85 -5.45 -21.79
C ALA A 89 -1.17 -5.36 -20.41
N VAL A 90 -0.74 -4.15 -20.05
CA VAL A 90 -0.14 -3.86 -18.75
C VAL A 90 -1.11 -3.00 -17.96
N ASP A 91 -1.60 -3.52 -16.84
CA ASP A 91 -2.41 -2.78 -15.88
C ASP A 91 -1.46 -2.23 -14.79
N GLY A 92 -1.27 -0.90 -14.79
CA GLY A 92 -0.31 -0.22 -13.93
C GLY A 92 -0.19 1.26 -14.32
N GLU A 93 0.60 2.01 -13.55
CA GLU A 93 0.80 3.45 -13.74
C GLU A 93 2.22 3.74 -14.26
N ASP A 94 2.36 4.71 -15.16
CA ASP A 94 3.68 5.12 -15.64
C ASP A 94 4.39 6.05 -14.64
N LEU A 95 5.72 5.98 -14.63
CA LEU A 95 6.55 6.72 -13.69
C LEU A 95 6.43 8.24 -13.85
N ALA A 96 6.10 8.75 -15.05
CA ALA A 96 5.88 10.18 -15.24
C ALA A 96 4.59 10.65 -14.54
N THR A 97 3.56 9.80 -14.50
CA THR A 97 2.33 10.09 -13.73
C THR A 97 2.63 10.16 -12.24
N GLN A 98 3.34 9.18 -11.68
CA GLN A 98 3.72 9.21 -10.25
C GLN A 98 4.56 10.44 -9.87
N LEU A 99 5.50 10.83 -10.73
CA LEU A 99 6.30 12.05 -10.52
C LEU A 99 5.44 13.33 -10.56
N ARG A 100 4.48 13.43 -11.49
CA ARG A 100 3.54 14.57 -11.57
C ARG A 100 2.63 14.66 -10.35
N GLU A 101 2.24 13.53 -9.78
CA GLU A 101 1.45 13.46 -8.54
C GLU A 101 2.28 13.79 -7.29
N GLY A 102 3.58 14.04 -7.43
CA GLY A 102 4.47 14.41 -6.34
C GLY A 102 4.89 13.21 -5.47
N HIS A 103 4.85 12.00 -6.03
CA HIS A 103 5.32 10.81 -5.33
C HIS A 103 6.82 10.90 -5.01
N ARG A 104 7.15 10.75 -3.72
CA ARG A 104 8.55 10.77 -3.25
C ARG A 104 9.08 9.36 -3.09
N PHE A 105 10.03 9.00 -3.96
CA PHE A 105 10.66 7.70 -3.97
C PHE A 105 11.72 7.58 -2.86
N THR A 106 11.67 6.47 -2.15
CA THR A 106 12.69 6.04 -1.20
C THR A 106 13.93 5.53 -1.93
N THR A 107 15.07 5.46 -1.23
CA THR A 107 16.31 4.91 -1.79
C THR A 107 16.14 3.48 -2.32
N GLU A 108 15.37 2.64 -1.63
CA GLU A 108 15.12 1.26 -2.07
C GLU A 108 14.25 1.18 -3.33
N GLU A 109 13.23 2.04 -3.45
CA GLU A 109 12.43 2.13 -4.68
C GLU A 109 13.27 2.60 -5.87
N ILE A 110 14.14 3.61 -5.66
CA ILE A 110 15.07 4.09 -6.69
C ILE A 110 16.01 2.96 -7.15
N LEU A 111 16.60 2.22 -6.19
CA LEU A 111 17.46 1.08 -6.49
C LEU A 111 16.70 -0.03 -7.21
N HIS A 112 15.49 -0.37 -6.76
CA HIS A 112 14.66 -1.40 -7.38
C HIS A 112 14.29 -1.05 -8.83
N ILE A 113 13.80 0.16 -9.06
CA ILE A 113 13.49 0.67 -10.40
C ILE A 113 14.75 0.61 -11.27
N GLY A 114 15.89 1.11 -10.79
CA GLY A 114 17.16 1.07 -11.52
C GLY A 114 17.59 -0.34 -11.91
N GLU A 115 17.48 -1.31 -10.99
CA GLU A 115 17.82 -2.71 -11.25
C GLU A 115 16.89 -3.34 -12.29
N CYS A 116 15.59 -3.06 -12.23
CA CYS A 116 14.62 -3.56 -13.22
C CYS A 116 14.87 -2.95 -14.61
N LEU A 117 15.14 -1.65 -14.69
CA LEU A 117 15.51 -0.98 -15.95
C LEU A 117 16.78 -1.58 -16.56
N ALA A 118 17.82 -1.77 -15.75
CA ALA A 118 19.08 -2.36 -16.19
C ALA A 118 18.89 -3.80 -16.71
N ARG A 119 18.03 -4.61 -16.08
CA ARG A 119 17.69 -5.95 -16.54
C ARG A 119 16.91 -5.95 -17.86
N GLY A 120 15.86 -5.13 -17.95
CA GLY A 120 15.04 -5.04 -19.15
C GLY A 120 15.83 -4.57 -20.36
N LEU A 121 16.66 -3.53 -20.18
CA LEU A 121 17.58 -3.04 -21.22
C LEU A 121 18.62 -4.09 -21.60
N GLY A 122 19.17 -4.82 -20.62
CA GLY A 122 20.11 -5.91 -20.86
C GLY A 122 19.50 -7.00 -21.75
N ALA A 123 18.29 -7.45 -21.43
CA ALA A 123 17.57 -8.46 -22.21
C ALA A 123 17.33 -8.01 -23.66
N ALA A 124 16.82 -6.79 -23.86
CA ALA A 124 16.57 -6.29 -25.21
C ALA A 124 17.86 -6.06 -26.02
N SER A 125 18.92 -5.59 -25.36
CA SER A 125 20.21 -5.35 -26.01
C SER A 125 20.90 -6.64 -26.49
N TYR A 126 20.67 -7.76 -25.82
CA TYR A 126 21.16 -9.07 -26.26
C TYR A 126 20.60 -9.44 -27.66
N HIS A 127 19.42 -8.93 -27.99
CA HIS A 127 18.78 -9.06 -29.30
C HIS A 127 19.06 -7.89 -30.25
N GLY A 128 20.00 -7.00 -29.91
CA GLY A 128 20.44 -5.88 -30.75
C GLY A 128 19.54 -4.65 -30.71
N PHE A 129 18.61 -4.56 -29.75
CA PHE A 129 17.70 -3.42 -29.65
C PHE A 129 18.22 -2.33 -28.70
N LEU A 130 18.08 -1.08 -29.14
CA LEU A 130 18.22 0.12 -28.33
C LEU A 130 16.83 0.73 -28.06
N HIS A 131 16.68 1.44 -26.94
CA HIS A 131 15.38 2.00 -26.59
C HIS A 131 15.09 3.29 -27.35
N HIS A 132 16.08 4.16 -27.61
CA HIS A 132 15.96 5.43 -28.37
C HIS A 132 15.10 6.56 -27.75
N ASP A 133 14.20 6.25 -26.81
CA ASP A 133 13.36 7.24 -26.13
C ASP A 133 13.00 6.79 -24.70
N LEU A 134 14.00 6.42 -23.90
CA LEU A 134 13.76 5.93 -22.54
C LEU A 134 13.53 7.12 -21.59
N ARG A 135 12.36 7.18 -20.98
CA ARG A 135 11.90 8.28 -20.12
C ARG A 135 10.81 7.78 -19.15
N PRO A 136 10.47 8.51 -18.07
CA PRO A 136 9.53 8.04 -17.07
C PRO A 136 8.16 7.60 -17.63
N ALA A 137 7.67 8.25 -18.70
CA ALA A 137 6.41 7.89 -19.35
C ALA A 137 6.43 6.50 -20.04
N HIS A 138 7.61 5.91 -20.20
CA HIS A 138 7.83 4.59 -20.82
C HIS A 138 8.27 3.54 -19.80
N VAL A 139 8.17 3.85 -18.50
CA VAL A 139 8.42 2.92 -17.40
C VAL A 139 7.12 2.70 -16.65
N MET A 140 6.59 1.49 -16.72
CA MET A 140 5.34 1.10 -16.07
C MET A 140 5.64 0.45 -14.71
N ILE A 141 4.92 0.86 -13.67
CA ILE A 141 4.87 0.20 -12.36
C ILE A 141 3.49 -0.46 -12.25
N LEU A 142 3.48 -1.79 -12.22
CA LEU A 142 2.25 -2.58 -12.10
C LEU A 142 1.78 -2.63 -10.64
N ASP A 143 0.51 -3.00 -10.43
CA ASP A 143 -0.11 -3.10 -9.10
C ASP A 143 0.61 -4.10 -8.17
N ASP A 144 1.30 -5.08 -8.74
CA ASP A 144 2.11 -6.08 -8.02
C ASP A 144 3.54 -5.57 -7.68
N GLY A 145 3.86 -4.33 -8.06
CA GLY A 145 5.17 -3.70 -7.88
C GLY A 145 6.18 -4.04 -8.97
N GLN A 146 5.81 -4.80 -10.00
CA GLN A 146 6.70 -5.10 -11.11
C GLN A 146 6.96 -3.84 -11.95
N VAL A 147 8.23 -3.63 -12.31
CA VAL A 147 8.64 -2.54 -13.20
C VAL A 147 8.89 -3.07 -14.61
N LYS A 148 8.21 -2.51 -15.61
CA LYS A 148 8.35 -2.88 -17.03
C LYS A 148 8.71 -1.70 -17.91
N VAL A 149 9.64 -1.91 -18.82
CA VAL A 149 10.01 -0.95 -19.88
C VAL A 149 9.10 -1.15 -21.08
N ALA A 150 8.41 -0.08 -21.48
CA ALA A 150 7.46 -0.07 -22.60
C ALA A 150 8.04 0.67 -23.82
N ASN A 151 7.43 0.47 -25.00
CA ASN A 151 7.77 1.19 -26.24
C ASN A 151 9.20 0.99 -26.76
N PHE A 152 9.74 -0.23 -26.69
CA PHE A 152 11.11 -0.52 -27.12
C PHE A 152 11.33 -0.40 -28.65
N GLY A 153 12.57 -0.07 -29.05
CA GLY A 153 13.05 -0.26 -30.42
C GLY A 153 12.36 0.62 -31.47
N PRO A 154 11.85 0.06 -32.58
CA PRO A 154 11.27 0.84 -33.67
C PRO A 154 10.05 1.67 -33.26
N LEU A 155 9.35 1.23 -32.20
CA LEU A 155 8.19 1.92 -31.61
C LEU A 155 8.60 3.25 -30.99
N ALA A 156 9.64 3.25 -30.15
CA ALA A 156 10.23 4.47 -29.60
C ALA A 156 10.81 5.36 -30.70
N ARG A 157 11.55 4.78 -31.67
CA ARG A 157 12.12 5.55 -32.78
C ARG A 157 11.04 6.27 -33.59
N ARG A 158 9.91 5.61 -33.86
CA ARG A 158 8.79 6.21 -34.59
C ARG A 158 8.06 7.26 -33.76
N ARG A 159 7.84 7.05 -32.46
CA ARG A 159 7.28 8.08 -31.58
C ARG A 159 8.18 9.31 -31.52
N ALA A 160 9.49 9.12 -31.41
CA ALA A 160 10.47 10.21 -31.44
C ALA A 160 10.41 10.99 -32.77
N LEU A 161 10.30 10.31 -33.91
CA LEU A 161 10.21 10.93 -35.24
C LEU A 161 8.82 11.54 -35.55
N ALA A 162 7.75 10.97 -35.00
CA ALA A 162 6.37 11.41 -35.25
C ALA A 162 5.96 12.62 -34.39
N ASN A 163 6.68 12.90 -33.30
CA ASN A 163 6.25 13.88 -32.31
C ASN A 163 6.84 15.30 -32.44
N GLU A 164 7.82 15.63 -33.29
CA GLU A 164 8.13 17.05 -33.64
C GLU A 164 9.38 17.20 -34.56
N ALA A 165 9.44 18.27 -35.36
CA ALA A 165 10.65 18.73 -36.06
C ALA A 165 11.74 19.28 -35.10
N THR A 166 11.40 19.46 -33.82
CA THR A 166 12.25 19.90 -32.70
C THR A 166 11.77 19.22 -31.42
N PRO A 167 12.57 18.38 -30.73
CA PRO A 167 12.11 17.60 -29.59
C PRO A 167 11.60 18.47 -28.44
N SER A 168 10.45 18.11 -27.86
CA SER A 168 9.89 18.77 -26.68
C SER A 168 10.90 18.86 -25.53
N PRO A 169 10.89 19.94 -24.71
CA PRO A 169 11.73 20.07 -23.52
C PRO A 169 11.71 18.84 -22.59
N ALA A 170 10.53 18.21 -22.44
CA ALA A 170 10.35 17.00 -21.63
C ALA A 170 11.03 15.76 -22.22
N THR A 171 11.28 15.72 -23.53
CA THR A 171 12.06 14.66 -24.18
C THR A 171 13.55 14.92 -24.01
N VAL A 172 14.00 16.16 -24.23
CA VAL A 172 15.42 16.54 -24.17
C VAL A 172 16.05 16.26 -22.81
N ALA A 173 15.27 16.34 -21.73
CA ALA A 173 15.73 16.10 -20.36
C ALA A 173 16.31 14.68 -20.11
N TYR A 174 15.97 13.69 -20.93
CA TYR A 174 16.41 12.29 -20.77
C TYR A 174 17.27 11.78 -21.93
N LEU A 175 17.49 12.61 -22.97
CA LEU A 175 18.37 12.27 -24.09
C LEU A 175 19.82 12.23 -23.62
N SER A 176 20.57 11.29 -24.19
CA SER A 176 22.02 11.30 -24.09
C SER A 176 22.65 12.38 -24.98
N PRO A 177 23.87 12.87 -24.66
CA PRO A 177 24.60 13.84 -25.48
C PRO A 177 24.78 13.41 -26.95
N GLU A 178 25.00 12.12 -27.20
CA GLU A 178 25.11 11.55 -28.55
C GLU A 178 23.76 11.59 -29.31
N GLU A 179 22.63 11.36 -28.62
CA GLU A 179 21.30 11.54 -29.21
C GLU A 179 21.02 13.03 -29.52
N GLY A 180 21.41 13.93 -28.62
CA GLY A 180 21.26 15.37 -28.81
C GLY A 180 22.15 15.96 -29.92
N SER A 181 23.29 15.33 -30.21
CA SER A 181 24.24 15.79 -31.24
C SER A 181 24.17 14.98 -32.54
N GLY A 182 23.32 13.95 -32.62
CA GLY A 182 23.15 13.10 -33.81
C GLY A 182 24.34 12.18 -34.09
N GLN A 183 25.10 11.81 -33.06
CA GLN A 183 26.21 10.87 -33.17
C GLN A 183 25.71 9.41 -33.24
N PRO A 184 26.55 8.46 -33.73
CA PRO A 184 26.21 7.04 -33.70
C PRO A 184 25.90 6.57 -32.28
N LEU A 185 24.76 5.89 -32.13
CA LEU A 185 24.25 5.43 -30.84
C LEU A 185 24.75 4.02 -30.53
N ASP A 186 25.09 3.78 -29.27
CA ASP A 186 25.30 2.46 -28.71
C ASP A 186 24.43 2.26 -27.45
N ILE A 187 24.62 1.13 -26.78
CA ILE A 187 23.87 0.76 -25.58
C ILE A 187 24.00 1.75 -24.41
N ARG A 188 25.06 2.57 -24.42
CA ARG A 188 25.37 3.51 -23.34
C ARG A 188 24.51 4.76 -23.41
N ALA A 189 23.86 5.02 -24.54
CA ALA A 189 22.79 6.00 -24.64
C ALA A 189 21.63 5.64 -23.69
N ASN A 190 21.19 4.37 -23.69
CA ASN A 190 20.14 3.92 -22.75
C ASN A 190 20.59 4.01 -21.28
N ILE A 191 21.87 3.74 -21.00
CA ILE A 191 22.45 3.84 -19.64
C ILE A 191 22.39 5.29 -19.13
N TYR A 192 22.63 6.26 -20.01
CA TYR A 192 22.45 7.67 -19.68
C TYR A 192 21.01 7.99 -19.31
N SER A 193 20.04 7.55 -20.13
CA SER A 193 18.62 7.78 -19.86
C SER A 193 18.17 7.14 -18.53
N VAL A 194 18.69 5.95 -18.18
CA VAL A 194 18.48 5.38 -16.82
C VAL A 194 19.04 6.31 -15.75
N GLY A 195 20.25 6.84 -15.94
CA GLY A 195 20.83 7.83 -15.04
C GLY A 195 19.94 9.07 -14.84
N ALA A 196 19.37 9.59 -15.92
CA ALA A 196 18.46 10.75 -15.87
C ALA A 196 17.17 10.44 -15.12
N ILE A 197 16.58 9.27 -15.32
CA ILE A 197 15.42 8.79 -14.56
C ILE A 197 15.76 8.67 -13.07
N LEU A 198 16.84 7.97 -12.72
CA LEU A 198 17.23 7.78 -11.32
C LEU A 198 17.56 9.10 -10.62
N TYR A 199 18.15 10.05 -11.34
CA TYR A 199 18.40 11.40 -10.86
C TYR A 199 17.10 12.11 -10.50
N GLU A 200 16.10 12.04 -11.36
CA GLU A 200 14.80 12.67 -11.12
C GLU A 200 14.05 12.01 -9.96
N LEU A 201 14.08 10.68 -9.85
CA LEU A 201 13.50 10.00 -8.70
C LEU A 201 14.16 10.46 -7.39
N ALA A 202 15.48 10.65 -7.40
CA ALA A 202 16.26 11.08 -6.23
C ALA A 202 16.08 12.56 -5.85
N THR A 203 15.78 13.43 -6.82
CA THR A 203 15.80 14.89 -6.63
C THR A 203 14.46 15.58 -6.87
N GLN A 204 13.47 14.85 -7.42
CA GLN A 204 12.16 15.33 -7.88
C GLN A 204 12.23 16.34 -9.03
N ARG A 205 13.35 16.33 -9.78
CA ARG A 205 13.59 17.17 -10.95
C ARG A 205 14.58 16.51 -11.90
N PRO A 206 14.48 16.74 -13.22
CA PRO A 206 15.46 16.21 -14.16
C PRO A 206 16.87 16.80 -13.94
N PRO A 207 17.92 16.19 -14.52
CA PRO A 207 19.30 16.67 -14.40
C PRO A 207 19.53 18.12 -14.85
N PHE A 208 18.73 18.57 -15.83
CA PHE A 208 18.79 19.92 -16.39
C PHE A 208 17.39 20.53 -16.40
N GLU A 209 17.27 21.73 -15.85
CA GLU A 209 16.04 22.54 -15.83
C GLU A 209 16.36 23.93 -16.39
N GLY A 210 15.47 24.51 -17.21
CA GLY A 210 15.72 25.83 -17.78
C GLY A 210 14.73 26.26 -18.87
N TYR A 211 14.11 27.41 -18.63
CA TYR A 211 12.93 28.03 -19.25
C TYR A 211 12.85 28.06 -20.80
N ASP A 212 11.68 27.63 -21.28
CA ASP A 212 10.99 27.97 -22.54
C ASP A 212 11.62 27.59 -23.90
N SER A 213 12.77 26.93 -23.96
CA SER A 213 13.36 26.50 -25.25
C SER A 213 14.16 25.19 -25.18
N SER A 214 13.82 24.24 -26.06
CA SER A 214 14.56 22.98 -26.29
C SER A 214 16.05 23.21 -26.59
N THR A 215 16.42 24.36 -27.16
CA THR A 215 17.81 24.72 -27.49
C THR A 215 18.65 24.98 -26.22
N SER A 216 18.06 25.58 -25.19
CA SER A 216 18.74 25.82 -23.91
C SER A 216 19.05 24.51 -23.18
N LEU A 217 18.07 23.61 -23.14
CA LEU A 217 18.25 22.26 -22.57
C LEU A 217 19.28 21.45 -23.36
N LEU A 218 19.29 21.57 -24.69
CA LEU A 218 20.27 20.90 -25.53
C LEU A 218 21.70 21.40 -25.25
N TYR A 219 21.88 22.71 -25.06
CA TYR A 219 23.17 23.27 -24.66
C TYR A 219 23.64 22.74 -23.31
N GLN A 220 22.75 22.70 -22.30
CA GLN A 220 23.08 22.14 -20.98
C GLN A 220 23.42 20.64 -21.07
N LEU A 221 22.63 19.89 -21.84
CA LEU A 221 22.88 18.48 -22.10
C LEU A 221 24.27 18.24 -22.72
N LEU A 222 24.73 19.11 -23.61
CA LEU A 222 26.02 18.94 -24.29
C LEU A 222 27.22 19.48 -23.51
N HIS A 223 27.03 20.49 -22.65
CA HIS A 223 28.15 21.28 -22.12
C HIS A 223 28.15 21.48 -20.60
N VAL A 224 27.08 21.12 -19.90
CA VAL A 224 26.96 21.38 -18.45
C VAL A 224 26.87 20.06 -17.69
N ASP A 225 27.71 19.89 -16.67
CA ASP A 225 27.61 18.76 -15.76
C ASP A 225 26.47 18.96 -14.77
N PRO A 226 25.65 17.92 -14.50
CA PRO A 226 24.54 18.05 -13.56
C PRO A 226 25.05 18.16 -12.12
N LEU A 227 24.33 18.91 -11.30
CA LEU A 227 24.64 19.01 -9.86
C LEU A 227 24.41 17.66 -9.17
N GLY A 228 25.22 17.34 -8.17
CA GLY A 228 25.05 16.07 -7.44
C GLY A 228 23.70 16.04 -6.69
N PRO A 229 22.90 14.96 -6.77
CA PRO A 229 21.66 14.82 -6.00
C PRO A 229 21.77 15.20 -4.52
N ARG A 230 22.88 14.88 -3.84
CA ARG A 230 23.08 15.21 -2.43
C ARG A 230 23.37 16.69 -2.21
N GLN A 231 23.98 17.37 -3.20
CA GLN A 231 24.15 18.84 -3.17
C GLN A 231 22.79 19.55 -3.25
N LEU A 232 21.81 18.92 -3.90
CA LEU A 232 20.44 19.39 -3.99
C LEU A 232 19.55 19.00 -2.80
N GLY A 233 20.15 18.42 -1.74
CA GLY A 233 19.45 18.04 -0.51
C GLY A 233 18.83 16.64 -0.51
N SER A 234 19.13 15.80 -1.52
CA SER A 234 18.67 14.41 -1.55
C SER A 234 19.34 13.57 -0.45
N SER A 235 18.56 12.68 0.18
CA SER A 235 19.03 11.77 1.24
C SER A 235 19.65 10.47 0.70
N ILE A 236 19.87 10.36 -0.61
CA ILE A 236 20.44 9.14 -1.20
C ILE A 236 21.89 8.87 -0.72
N PRO A 237 22.30 7.61 -0.64
CA PRO A 237 23.67 7.21 -0.32
C PRO A 237 24.69 7.70 -1.36
N LYS A 238 25.94 7.85 -0.93
CA LYS A 238 27.05 8.34 -1.77
C LYS A 238 27.33 7.41 -2.95
N GLU A 239 27.18 6.11 -2.74
CA GLU A 239 27.42 5.05 -3.70
C GLU A 239 26.36 5.09 -4.82
N LEU A 240 25.10 5.32 -4.45
CA LEU A 240 24.02 5.51 -5.41
C LEU A 240 24.20 6.83 -6.18
N GLU A 241 24.57 7.92 -5.50
CA GLU A 241 24.88 9.20 -6.17
C GLU A 241 26.00 9.04 -7.22
N ARG A 242 27.09 8.35 -6.87
CA ARG A 242 28.17 8.04 -7.81
C ARG A 242 27.70 7.23 -9.01
N THR A 243 26.82 6.26 -8.78
CA THR A 243 26.25 5.43 -9.84
C THR A 243 25.40 6.26 -10.81
N ILE A 244 24.53 7.13 -10.28
CA ILE A 244 23.71 8.05 -11.06
C ILE A 244 24.58 9.00 -11.89
N LEU A 245 25.56 9.65 -11.26
CA LEU A 245 26.44 10.60 -11.94
C LEU A 245 27.33 9.92 -12.98
N ARG A 246 27.79 8.69 -12.75
CA ARG A 246 28.54 7.92 -13.75
C ARG A 246 27.68 7.60 -14.98
N CYS A 247 26.40 7.26 -14.80
CA CYS A 247 25.47 7.11 -15.92
C CYS A 247 25.32 8.42 -16.72
N LEU A 248 25.32 9.56 -16.03
CA LEU A 248 25.17 10.90 -16.64
C LEU A 248 26.46 11.49 -17.22
N SER A 249 27.54 10.71 -17.31
CA SER A 249 28.81 11.19 -17.89
C SER A 249 28.62 11.59 -19.36
N LYS A 250 29.22 12.71 -19.77
CA LYS A 250 29.05 13.21 -21.15
C LYS A 250 29.63 12.27 -22.19
N ALA A 251 30.84 11.77 -21.95
CA ALA A 251 31.46 10.80 -22.84
C ALA A 251 30.88 9.39 -22.58
N PRO A 252 30.41 8.68 -23.62
CA PRO A 252 29.90 7.31 -23.48
C PRO A 252 30.94 6.34 -22.90
N VAL A 253 32.23 6.61 -23.08
CA VAL A 253 33.33 5.79 -22.54
C VAL A 253 33.44 5.79 -21.02
N ASP A 254 32.94 6.84 -20.36
CA ASP A 254 33.02 6.98 -18.90
C ASP A 254 31.82 6.35 -18.17
N ARG A 255 30.77 5.99 -18.93
CA ARG A 255 29.58 5.30 -18.42
C ARG A 255 29.86 3.81 -18.23
N TYR A 256 28.90 3.09 -17.67
CA TYR A 256 28.92 1.63 -17.66
C TYR A 256 28.91 1.10 -19.09
N SER A 257 29.72 0.09 -19.38
CA SER A 257 29.90 -0.44 -20.73
C SER A 257 28.69 -1.25 -21.20
N GLN A 258 27.96 -1.85 -20.27
CA GLN A 258 26.79 -2.71 -20.48
C GLN A 258 25.77 -2.55 -19.32
N PRO A 259 24.47 -2.79 -19.55
CA PRO A 259 23.45 -2.77 -18.50
C PRO A 259 23.70 -3.76 -17.35
N SER A 260 24.39 -4.86 -17.60
CA SER A 260 24.81 -5.81 -16.57
C SER A 260 25.80 -5.20 -15.58
N GLU A 261 26.74 -4.38 -16.04
CA GLU A 261 27.71 -3.67 -15.19
C GLU A 261 26.99 -2.60 -14.34
N LEU A 262 26.02 -1.89 -14.93
CA LEU A 262 25.15 -0.97 -14.18
C LEU A 262 24.32 -1.70 -13.12
N LEU A 263 23.72 -2.85 -13.47
CA LEU A 263 22.96 -3.67 -12.53
C LEU A 263 23.83 -4.11 -11.35
N GLU A 264 25.08 -4.49 -11.61
CA GLU A 264 26.03 -4.85 -10.56
C GLU A 264 26.38 -3.65 -9.68
N ALA A 265 26.62 -2.47 -10.24
CA ALA A 265 26.88 -1.27 -9.47
C ALA A 265 25.69 -0.82 -8.60
N LEU A 266 24.46 -0.98 -9.09
CA LEU A 266 23.25 -0.71 -8.30
C LEU A 266 23.09 -1.71 -7.15
N ARG A 267 23.36 -3.00 -7.40
CA ARG A 267 23.39 -4.02 -6.34
C ARG A 267 24.50 -3.77 -5.33
N GLN A 268 25.70 -3.42 -5.77
CA GLN A 268 26.80 -3.03 -4.87
C GLN A 268 26.43 -1.80 -4.04
N SER A 269 25.68 -0.86 -4.61
CA SER A 269 25.14 0.28 -3.84
C SER A 269 24.14 -0.21 -2.78
N ARG A 270 23.21 -1.11 -3.11
CA ARG A 270 22.32 -1.76 -2.13
C ARG A 270 23.10 -2.54 -1.06
N ASP A 271 24.09 -3.30 -1.46
CA ASP A 271 24.93 -4.11 -0.59
C ASP A 271 25.84 -3.23 0.27
N SER A 272 26.25 -2.05 -0.18
CA SER A 272 26.99 -1.06 0.63
C SER A 272 26.09 -0.44 1.70
N ILE A 273 24.81 -0.18 1.40
CA ILE A 273 23.80 0.27 2.37
C ILE A 273 23.52 -0.83 3.39
N SER A 274 23.47 -2.08 2.93
CA SER A 274 23.28 -3.26 3.76
C SER A 274 24.51 -3.55 4.61
N SER A 275 25.72 -3.62 4.04
CA SER A 275 26.98 -3.94 4.71
C SER A 275 27.52 -2.82 5.61
N THR A 276 27.30 -1.54 5.31
CA THR A 276 27.69 -0.46 6.24
C THR A 276 26.82 -0.46 7.51
N LYS A 277 25.59 -0.99 7.43
CA LYS A 277 24.71 -1.15 8.59
C LYS A 277 24.73 -2.55 9.22
N VAL A 278 25.09 -3.60 8.47
CA VAL A 278 25.18 -5.00 8.92
C VAL A 278 26.58 -5.37 9.40
N SER A 279 27.67 -4.87 8.79
CA SER A 279 29.04 -5.11 9.30
C SER A 279 29.30 -4.42 10.64
N ALA A 280 28.61 -3.30 10.91
CA ALA A 280 28.62 -2.64 12.21
C ALA A 280 27.90 -3.46 13.32
N ILE A 281 27.08 -4.46 12.96
CA ILE A 281 26.27 -5.25 13.90
C ILE A 281 26.77 -6.69 13.99
N ARG A 282 27.27 -7.25 12.89
CA ARG A 282 27.73 -8.64 12.80
C ARG A 282 29.16 -8.85 13.32
N ASN A 283 29.98 -7.79 13.34
CA ASN A 283 31.34 -7.81 13.89
C ASN A 283 31.47 -7.10 15.25
N GLN A 284 30.35 -6.71 15.89
CA GLN A 284 30.40 -6.29 17.30
C GLN A 284 30.53 -7.56 18.16
N GLU A 285 31.57 -7.63 18.99
CA GLU A 285 31.61 -8.52 20.16
C GLU A 285 30.31 -8.35 20.95
N ASP A 286 29.88 -9.39 21.67
CA ASP A 286 28.69 -9.33 22.52
C ASP A 286 28.74 -8.09 23.43
N ASP A 287 27.98 -7.05 23.08
CA ASP A 287 27.78 -5.88 23.91
C ASP A 287 26.47 -6.06 24.67
N THR A 288 26.53 -6.92 25.69
CA THR A 288 25.40 -7.11 26.59
C THR A 288 25.28 -5.99 27.62
N GLY A 289 26.17 -5.00 27.61
CA GLY A 289 26.16 -3.86 28.52
C GLY A 289 26.16 -4.28 29.99
N ASP A 290 25.03 -4.11 30.67
CA ASP A 290 24.83 -4.43 32.09
C ASP A 290 24.00 -5.70 32.31
N PHE A 291 23.84 -6.54 31.27
CA PHE A 291 22.91 -7.67 31.31
C PHE A 291 23.61 -9.02 31.11
N ASP A 292 23.26 -9.98 31.96
CA ASP A 292 23.50 -11.40 31.75
C ASP A 292 22.24 -12.02 31.13
N ILE A 293 22.41 -12.80 30.05
CA ILE A 293 21.32 -13.43 29.30
C ILE A 293 21.39 -14.95 29.51
N PHE A 294 20.29 -15.57 29.97
CA PHE A 294 20.25 -17.00 30.25
C PHE A 294 19.55 -17.73 29.10
N GLU A 295 20.35 -18.22 28.13
CA GLU A 295 19.86 -18.90 26.93
C GLU A 295 19.01 -20.14 27.24
N ASP A 296 19.33 -20.84 28.34
CA ASP A 296 18.65 -22.05 28.81
C ASP A 296 17.33 -21.77 29.55
N GLN A 297 16.95 -20.50 29.72
CA GLN A 297 15.75 -20.09 30.48
C GLN A 297 14.79 -19.24 29.62
N PRO A 298 14.16 -19.84 28.58
CA PRO A 298 13.14 -19.15 27.80
C PRO A 298 11.89 -18.87 28.64
N LEU A 299 11.37 -17.65 28.51
CA LEU A 299 10.09 -17.21 29.08
C LEU A 299 8.96 -17.31 28.06
N GLY A 300 9.28 -17.26 26.76
CA GLY A 300 8.31 -17.43 25.67
C GLY A 300 8.94 -17.21 24.30
N GLU A 301 8.26 -17.68 23.26
CA GLU A 301 8.63 -17.41 21.87
C GLU A 301 7.54 -16.59 21.17
N GLY A 302 7.95 -15.53 20.48
CA GLY A 302 7.08 -14.74 19.62
C GLY A 302 7.55 -14.76 18.16
N GLY A 303 6.71 -14.19 17.28
CA GLY A 303 7.00 -14.12 15.84
C GLY A 303 8.26 -13.33 15.48
N MET A 304 8.71 -12.40 16.34
CA MET A 304 9.84 -11.51 16.06
C MET A 304 11.11 -11.84 16.86
N GLY A 305 10.99 -12.67 17.90
CA GLY A 305 12.05 -12.85 18.87
C GLY A 305 11.74 -13.89 19.93
N THR A 306 12.76 -14.25 20.67
CA THR A 306 12.67 -15.11 21.84
C THR A 306 12.78 -14.25 23.09
N LEU A 307 11.87 -14.46 24.04
CA LEU A 307 11.92 -13.82 25.34
C LEU A 307 12.66 -14.76 26.31
N LEU A 308 13.78 -14.31 26.84
CA LEU A 308 14.66 -15.04 27.74
C LEU A 308 14.66 -14.39 29.12
N ARG A 309 14.94 -15.17 30.16
CA ARG A 309 15.27 -14.61 31.47
C ARG A 309 16.70 -14.08 31.44
N GLY A 310 16.94 -12.98 32.15
CA GLY A 310 18.27 -12.45 32.37
C GLY A 310 18.43 -11.81 33.74
N ARG A 311 19.59 -11.20 33.96
CA ARG A 311 19.94 -10.46 35.18
C ARG A 311 20.63 -9.15 34.82
N GLN A 312 20.20 -8.05 35.42
CA GLN A 312 20.96 -6.79 35.36
C GLN A 312 22.07 -6.84 36.43
N ARG A 313 23.33 -6.75 36.03
CA ARG A 313 24.51 -6.95 36.89
C ARG A 313 24.61 -5.87 37.97
N SER A 314 24.47 -4.60 37.61
CA SER A 314 24.65 -3.47 38.53
C SER A 314 23.68 -3.45 39.72
N LEU A 315 22.45 -3.92 39.51
CA LEU A 315 21.37 -3.90 40.50
C LEU A 315 21.01 -5.30 41.03
N ASP A 316 21.69 -6.34 40.54
CA ASP A 316 21.43 -7.74 40.85
C ASP A 316 19.94 -8.13 40.80
N ARG A 317 19.23 -7.67 39.76
CA ARG A 317 17.79 -7.92 39.59
C ARG A 317 17.48 -8.74 38.34
N ALA A 318 16.47 -9.59 38.45
CA ALA A 318 15.97 -10.36 37.32
C ALA A 318 15.27 -9.46 36.29
N VAL A 319 15.55 -9.69 35.01
CA VAL A 319 14.98 -8.96 33.86
C VAL A 319 14.43 -9.95 32.82
N ALA A 320 13.52 -9.48 31.98
CA ALA A 320 13.11 -10.19 30.78
C ALA A 320 13.87 -9.59 29.59
N ILE A 321 14.43 -10.44 28.72
CA ILE A 321 15.28 -10.02 27.62
C ILE A 321 14.69 -10.56 26.33
N LYS A 322 14.27 -9.66 25.44
CA LYS A 322 13.73 -10.06 24.14
C LYS A 322 14.81 -9.94 23.08
N VAL A 323 15.24 -11.09 22.56
CA VAL A 323 16.25 -11.23 21.52
C VAL A 323 15.58 -11.33 20.16
N ILE A 324 15.93 -10.45 19.23
CA ILE A 324 15.31 -10.40 17.90
C ILE A 324 15.89 -11.48 16.97
N ARG A 325 15.00 -12.23 16.27
CA ARG A 325 15.39 -13.33 15.36
C ARG A 325 16.26 -12.81 14.20
N GLU A 326 17.20 -13.64 13.75
CA GLU A 326 18.19 -13.33 12.69
C GLU A 326 17.55 -12.81 11.40
N ALA A 327 16.36 -13.31 11.03
CA ALA A 327 15.62 -12.90 9.83
C ALA A 327 15.24 -11.40 9.79
N PHE A 328 15.24 -10.70 10.93
CA PHE A 328 14.98 -9.26 10.99
C PHE A 328 16.26 -8.42 10.93
N HIS A 329 17.44 -9.07 10.97
CA HIS A 329 18.75 -8.39 10.91
C HIS A 329 19.21 -8.07 9.49
N THR A 330 18.65 -8.74 8.48
CA THR A 330 18.96 -8.51 7.06
C THR A 330 18.36 -7.20 6.51
N HIS A 331 17.53 -6.50 7.31
CA HIS A 331 16.92 -5.24 6.95
C HIS A 331 17.40 -4.12 7.89
N PRO A 332 18.44 -3.37 7.50
CA PRO A 332 19.00 -2.32 8.34
C PRO A 332 18.02 -1.23 8.78
N GLU A 333 17.00 -0.95 7.96
CA GLU A 333 15.93 -0.01 8.31
C GLU A 333 15.06 -0.53 9.47
N PHE A 334 14.87 -1.84 9.55
CA PHE A 334 14.20 -2.48 10.68
C PHE A 334 14.98 -2.21 11.95
N LEU A 335 16.26 -2.52 11.98
CA LEU A 335 17.09 -2.33 13.18
C LEU A 335 17.19 -0.86 13.61
N GLN A 336 17.29 0.09 12.68
CA GLN A 336 17.36 1.51 13.00
C GLN A 336 16.04 2.06 13.56
N ARG A 337 14.90 1.69 12.98
CA ARG A 337 13.58 2.08 13.52
C ARG A 337 13.29 1.36 14.82
N PHE A 338 13.65 0.09 14.91
CA PHE A 338 13.51 -0.74 16.10
C PHE A 338 14.27 -0.16 17.30
N ARG A 339 15.53 0.27 17.10
CA ARG A 339 16.32 0.98 18.13
C ARG A 339 15.65 2.30 18.52
N ARG A 340 15.25 3.12 17.54
CA ARG A 340 14.60 4.41 17.80
C ARG A 340 13.28 4.28 18.54
N GLU A 341 12.43 3.33 18.17
CA GLU A 341 11.17 3.09 18.87
C GLU A 341 11.42 2.51 20.28
N GLY A 342 12.45 1.67 20.45
CA GLY A 342 12.88 1.17 21.76
C GLY A 342 13.39 2.29 22.69
N GLU A 343 14.19 3.22 22.16
CA GLU A 343 14.67 4.41 22.89
C GLU A 343 13.53 5.34 23.29
N LEU A 344 12.55 5.55 22.41
CA LEU A 344 11.36 6.34 22.73
C LEU A 344 10.48 5.66 23.78
N LEU A 345 10.30 4.35 23.69
CA LEU A 345 9.56 3.57 24.70
C LEU A 345 10.27 3.55 26.06
N ALA A 346 11.61 3.56 26.09
CA ALA A 346 12.37 3.67 27.33
C ALA A 346 12.08 4.99 28.08
N GLN A 347 11.68 6.06 27.38
CA GLN A 347 11.28 7.34 27.99
C GLN A 347 9.83 7.33 28.52
N VAL A 348 9.05 6.29 28.24
CA VAL A 348 7.64 6.19 28.67
C VAL A 348 7.58 5.66 30.09
N GLU A 349 7.68 6.56 31.07
CA GLU A 349 7.49 6.23 32.47
C GLU A 349 5.99 6.14 32.82
N ASN A 350 5.47 4.93 32.98
CA ASN A 350 4.09 4.72 33.42
C ASN A 350 3.92 3.36 34.11
N ALA A 351 3.14 3.32 35.20
CA ALA A 351 2.88 2.09 35.95
C ALA A 351 2.22 0.99 35.11
N ASN A 352 1.48 1.35 34.06
CA ASN A 352 0.77 0.44 33.17
C ASN A 352 1.54 0.10 31.89
N VAL A 353 2.78 0.56 31.72
CA VAL A 353 3.67 0.16 30.63
C VAL A 353 4.76 -0.74 31.20
N VAL A 354 5.14 -1.80 30.48
CA VAL A 354 6.33 -2.58 30.82
C VAL A 354 7.56 -1.75 30.49
N GLN A 355 8.35 -1.42 31.52
CA GLN A 355 9.49 -0.53 31.38
C GLN A 355 10.64 -1.21 30.64
N ILE A 356 11.15 -0.57 29.58
CA ILE A 356 12.41 -0.91 28.95
C ILE A 356 13.54 -0.33 29.79
N ILE A 357 14.50 -1.18 30.15
CA ILE A 357 15.62 -0.86 31.06
C ILE A 357 16.91 -0.63 30.26
N GLY A 358 17.09 -1.32 29.14
CA GLY A 358 18.27 -1.16 28.30
C GLY A 358 18.19 -1.97 27.02
N THR A 359 19.18 -1.78 26.16
CA THR A 359 19.33 -2.48 24.88
C THR A 359 20.78 -2.92 24.72
N GLY A 360 21.03 -3.88 23.83
CA GLY A 360 22.38 -4.34 23.55
C GLY A 360 22.41 -5.32 22.38
N ILE A 361 23.56 -5.96 22.19
CA ILE A 361 23.77 -6.98 21.18
C ILE A 361 24.29 -8.25 21.83
N TRP A 362 23.69 -9.38 21.46
CA TRP A 362 24.09 -10.69 21.96
C TRP A 362 23.99 -11.72 20.84
N HIS A 363 25.10 -12.40 20.57
CA HIS A 363 25.32 -13.29 19.44
C HIS A 363 24.93 -12.64 18.10
N GLY A 364 25.39 -11.40 17.89
CA GLY A 364 25.06 -10.60 16.70
C GLY A 364 23.59 -10.20 16.58
N ARG A 365 22.76 -10.45 17.61
CA ARG A 365 21.33 -10.12 17.64
C ARG A 365 21.05 -9.00 18.63
N VAL A 366 20.35 -7.98 18.18
CA VAL A 366 19.81 -6.91 19.04
C VAL A 366 18.84 -7.50 20.06
N PHE A 367 19.00 -7.08 21.30
CA PHE A 367 18.05 -7.35 22.37
C PHE A 367 17.63 -6.07 23.09
N TYR A 368 16.52 -6.16 23.81
CA TYR A 368 16.13 -5.18 24.80
C TYR A 368 15.77 -5.88 26.10
N ALA A 369 16.31 -5.34 27.19
CA ALA A 369 16.03 -5.77 28.55
C ALA A 369 14.88 -4.92 29.09
N MET A 370 13.89 -5.59 29.68
CA MET A 370 12.72 -4.98 30.28
C MET A 370 12.47 -5.55 31.67
N GLU A 371 11.64 -4.88 32.46
CA GLU A 371 11.28 -5.40 33.78
C GLU A 371 10.66 -6.81 33.66
N LEU A 372 11.10 -7.72 34.52
CA LEU A 372 10.48 -9.04 34.62
C LEU A 372 9.20 -8.92 35.45
N VAL A 373 8.06 -8.81 34.76
CA VAL A 373 6.76 -8.68 35.41
C VAL A 373 6.39 -10.00 36.12
N LYS A 374 6.25 -9.95 37.44
CA LYS A 374 5.75 -11.08 38.24
C LYS A 374 4.23 -11.09 38.17
N GLY A 375 3.67 -12.04 37.43
CA GLY A 375 2.24 -12.09 37.17
C GLY A 375 1.90 -13.11 36.11
N GLU A 376 0.73 -12.93 35.51
CA GLU A 376 0.26 -13.73 34.38
C GLU A 376 -0.24 -12.83 33.26
N ASP A 377 -0.11 -13.25 32.01
CA ASP A 377 -0.77 -12.58 30.89
C ASP A 377 -2.28 -12.95 30.83
N LEU A 378 -3.05 -12.08 30.20
CA LEU A 378 -4.50 -12.21 30.12
C LEU A 378 -4.92 -13.44 29.30
N ALA A 379 -4.14 -13.84 28.28
CA ALA A 379 -4.43 -15.03 27.48
C ALA A 379 -4.34 -16.30 28.35
N ALA A 380 -3.27 -16.45 29.14
CA ALA A 380 -3.09 -17.55 30.07
C ALA A 380 -4.23 -17.59 31.12
N ARG A 381 -4.67 -16.43 31.61
CA ARG A 381 -5.82 -16.34 32.53
C ARG A 381 -7.12 -16.82 31.89
N GLN A 382 -7.39 -16.43 30.64
CA GLN A 382 -8.57 -16.88 29.88
C GLN A 382 -8.52 -18.38 29.58
N MET A 383 -7.35 -18.93 29.23
CA MET A 383 -7.17 -20.36 28.97
C MET A 383 -7.49 -21.25 30.17
N ARG A 384 -7.33 -20.75 31.40
CA ARG A 384 -7.76 -21.45 32.62
C ARG A 384 -9.27 -21.40 32.88
N GLY A 385 -10.03 -20.77 31.99
CA GLY A 385 -11.47 -20.64 32.09
C GLY A 385 -11.94 -19.52 33.03
N HIS A 386 -11.06 -18.61 33.46
CA HIS A 386 -11.48 -17.46 34.28
C HIS A 386 -12.51 -16.62 33.52
N ARG A 387 -13.59 -16.25 34.20
CA ARG A 387 -14.61 -15.34 33.67
C ARG A 387 -14.48 -14.01 34.37
N SER A 388 -14.16 -12.97 33.61
CA SER A 388 -13.89 -11.65 34.17
C SER A 388 -15.18 -10.97 34.59
N THR A 389 -15.22 -10.41 35.80
CA THR A 389 -16.36 -9.60 36.23
C THR A 389 -16.36 -8.26 35.48
N PRO A 390 -17.50 -7.55 35.40
CA PRO A 390 -17.53 -6.21 34.80
C PRO A 390 -16.55 -5.22 35.46
N GLU A 391 -16.29 -5.42 36.76
CA GLU A 391 -15.33 -4.63 37.52
C GLU A 391 -13.88 -4.92 37.10
N GLU A 392 -13.52 -6.20 36.91
CA GLU A 392 -12.22 -6.62 36.37
C GLU A 392 -12.02 -6.12 34.94
N ILE A 393 -13.06 -6.19 34.10
CA ILE A 393 -13.01 -5.71 32.70
C ILE A 393 -12.73 -4.21 32.66
N LEU A 394 -13.40 -3.41 33.49
CA LEU A 394 -13.14 -1.97 33.57
C LEU A 394 -11.76 -1.65 34.14
N HIS A 395 -11.24 -2.47 35.07
CA HIS A 395 -9.89 -2.34 35.59
C HIS A 395 -8.83 -2.62 34.51
N ILE A 396 -9.02 -3.66 33.70
CA ILE A 396 -8.19 -3.96 32.53
C ILE A 396 -8.26 -2.82 31.52
N ALA A 397 -9.47 -2.35 31.18
CA ALA A 397 -9.67 -1.23 30.26
C ALA A 397 -8.94 0.03 30.73
N GLU A 398 -9.05 0.39 32.01
CA GLU A 398 -8.39 1.58 32.56
C GLU A 398 -6.87 1.45 32.52
N GLY A 399 -6.34 0.27 32.85
CA GLY A 399 -4.91 -0.02 32.77
C GLY A 399 -4.36 0.11 31.36
N VAL A 400 -5.00 -0.52 30.37
CA VAL A 400 -4.58 -0.45 28.96
C VAL A 400 -4.72 0.97 28.42
N ALA A 401 -5.83 1.66 28.70
CA ALA A 401 -6.03 3.04 28.24
C ALA A 401 -5.01 4.02 28.87
N SER A 402 -4.62 3.80 30.13
CA SER A 402 -3.54 4.55 30.79
C SER A 402 -2.19 4.33 30.11
N ALA A 403 -1.88 3.09 29.72
CA ALA A 403 -0.67 2.74 28.98
C ALA A 403 -0.64 3.39 27.58
N LEU A 404 -1.75 3.28 26.83
CA LEU A 404 -1.91 3.89 25.51
C LEU A 404 -1.76 5.42 25.58
N ARG A 405 -2.36 6.06 26.59
CA ARG A 405 -2.19 7.50 26.80
C ARG A 405 -0.73 7.88 27.04
N ALA A 406 -0.01 7.12 27.87
CA ALA A 406 1.39 7.40 28.18
C ALA A 406 2.26 7.33 26.92
N ALA A 407 2.10 6.29 26.12
CA ALA A 407 2.82 6.13 24.85
C ALA A 407 2.42 7.18 23.80
N TRP A 408 1.14 7.53 23.73
CA TRP A 408 0.62 8.50 22.76
C TRP A 408 1.19 9.91 22.92
N ARG A 409 1.60 10.30 24.15
CA ARG A 409 2.32 11.57 24.41
C ARG A 409 3.66 11.64 23.66
N TYR A 410 4.29 10.50 23.43
CA TYR A 410 5.50 10.36 22.63
C TYR A 410 5.22 10.00 21.17
N LYS A 411 3.95 10.13 20.73
CA LYS A 411 3.46 9.79 19.38
C LYS A 411 3.66 8.32 18.99
N ILE A 412 3.71 7.43 19.99
CA ILE A 412 3.81 5.99 19.80
C ILE A 412 2.40 5.37 19.73
N ILE A 413 2.20 4.45 18.79
CA ILE A 413 0.99 3.63 18.63
C ILE A 413 1.42 2.17 18.80
N HIS A 414 0.66 1.37 19.54
CA HIS A 414 1.02 0.01 19.89
C HIS A 414 0.86 -0.99 18.73
N ARG A 415 -0.23 -0.94 17.97
CA ARG A 415 -0.54 -1.77 16.79
C ARG A 415 -0.66 -3.29 17.01
N ASP A 416 -0.61 -3.77 18.25
CA ASP A 416 -0.69 -5.21 18.59
C ASP A 416 -1.29 -5.44 19.99
N ILE A 417 -2.34 -4.69 20.33
CA ILE A 417 -3.07 -4.92 21.59
C ILE A 417 -3.82 -6.26 21.47
N LYS A 418 -3.48 -7.20 22.34
CA LYS A 418 -4.08 -8.54 22.44
C LYS A 418 -3.87 -9.11 23.85
N PRO A 419 -4.59 -10.17 24.27
CA PRO A 419 -4.51 -10.68 25.63
C PRO A 419 -3.10 -11.11 26.07
N SER A 420 -2.29 -11.69 25.18
CA SER A 420 -0.92 -12.11 25.51
C SER A 420 0.06 -10.95 25.72
N ASN A 421 -0.31 -9.71 25.36
CA ASN A 421 0.49 -8.51 25.60
C ASN A 421 -0.02 -7.70 26.83
N ILE A 422 -1.06 -8.19 27.52
CA ILE A 422 -1.65 -7.54 28.70
C ILE A 422 -1.34 -8.40 29.93
N MET A 423 -0.45 -7.91 30.78
CA MET A 423 0.01 -8.57 32.00
C MET A 423 -0.78 -8.10 33.21
N ILE A 424 -1.11 -9.03 34.10
CA ILE A 424 -1.70 -8.78 35.42
C ILE A 424 -0.65 -9.17 36.47
N THR A 425 -0.12 -8.16 37.16
CA THR A 425 0.86 -8.36 38.24
C THR A 425 0.25 -9.06 39.46
N GLN A 426 1.10 -9.61 40.34
CA GLN A 426 0.68 -10.17 41.63
C GLN A 426 -0.08 -9.16 42.49
N GLU A 427 0.26 -7.88 42.37
CA GLU A 427 -0.41 -6.76 43.03
C GLU A 427 -1.63 -6.26 42.26
N GLY A 428 -2.14 -7.00 41.28
CA GLY A 428 -3.33 -6.70 40.49
C GLY A 428 -3.20 -5.51 39.53
N THR A 429 -2.01 -4.91 39.40
CA THR A 429 -1.75 -3.83 38.43
C THR A 429 -1.70 -4.41 37.01
N ILE A 430 -2.30 -3.69 36.06
CA ILE A 430 -2.28 -4.03 34.62
C ILE A 430 -1.05 -3.39 33.98
N LYS A 431 -0.27 -4.17 33.23
CA LYS A 431 0.88 -3.69 32.46
C LYS A 431 0.78 -4.15 31.01
N VAL A 432 1.02 -3.24 30.07
CA VAL A 432 1.03 -3.53 28.63
C VAL A 432 2.47 -3.71 28.18
N ALA A 433 2.74 -4.87 27.58
CA ALA A 433 4.03 -5.26 27.02
C ALA A 433 4.02 -5.13 25.50
N ASP A 434 5.20 -5.18 24.87
CA ASP A 434 5.34 -5.35 23.42
C ASP A 434 4.64 -4.28 22.56
N PHE A 435 4.76 -3.01 22.94
CA PHE A 435 4.45 -1.88 22.04
C PHE A 435 5.14 -2.11 20.70
N GLY A 436 4.39 -2.04 19.61
CA GLY A 436 4.71 -2.67 18.32
C GLY A 436 5.90 -2.11 17.57
N LEU A 437 7.09 -2.35 18.11
CA LEU A 437 8.44 -2.04 17.62
C LEU A 437 8.73 -2.52 16.18
N ALA A 438 7.82 -3.27 15.58
CA ALA A 438 8.05 -4.07 14.39
C ALA A 438 6.91 -4.03 13.35
N LYS A 439 5.78 -3.37 13.64
CA LYS A 439 4.68 -3.21 12.67
C LYS A 439 4.70 -1.85 11.94
N SER A 440 5.76 -1.06 12.13
CA SER A 440 6.01 0.20 11.39
C SER A 440 6.67 0.02 10.02
N LEU A 441 6.81 -1.21 9.53
CA LEU A 441 7.53 -1.51 8.29
C LEU A 441 6.66 -2.34 7.34
N ARG A 442 6.27 -1.72 6.22
CA ARG A 442 6.08 -2.44 4.96
C ARG A 442 7.50 -2.77 4.47
N LEU A 443 7.83 -4.05 4.32
CA LEU A 443 9.04 -4.44 3.56
C LEU A 443 8.72 -4.26 2.07
N PRO A 444 9.52 -3.51 1.29
CA PRO A 444 9.41 -3.51 -0.16
C PRO A 444 9.68 -4.92 -0.70
N GLY A 445 8.80 -5.46 -1.54
CA GLY A 445 9.04 -6.73 -2.26
C GLY A 445 8.83 -8.03 -1.47
N ALA A 446 8.20 -8.02 -0.30
CA ALA A 446 7.76 -9.27 0.33
C ALA A 446 6.45 -9.76 -0.33
N GLU A 447 6.55 -10.73 -1.25
CA GLU A 447 5.41 -11.44 -1.88
C GLU A 447 4.53 -12.22 -0.86
N SER A 448 4.98 -12.33 0.38
CA SER A 448 4.15 -12.75 1.49
C SER A 448 3.81 -11.53 2.32
N ARG A 449 2.51 -11.34 2.58
CA ARG A 449 2.00 -10.61 3.72
C ARG A 449 2.56 -11.28 4.98
N VAL A 450 3.83 -11.07 5.30
CA VAL A 450 4.38 -11.26 6.64
C VAL A 450 3.83 -10.10 7.46
N MET A 451 2.50 -10.09 7.61
CA MET A 451 1.82 -9.40 8.68
C MET A 451 2.31 -10.11 9.92
N ALA A 452 3.40 -9.61 10.48
CA ALA A 452 3.87 -10.04 11.78
C ALA A 452 2.87 -9.49 12.81
N GLY A 453 1.72 -10.15 12.95
CA GLY A 453 0.58 -9.78 13.78
C GLY A 453 -0.49 -10.87 13.80
N THR A 454 -1.20 -10.96 14.93
CA THR A 454 -2.34 -11.87 15.16
C THR A 454 -3.57 -11.21 14.50
N PRO A 455 -4.02 -11.65 13.29
CA PRO A 455 -5.11 -11.00 12.54
C PRO A 455 -6.42 -10.88 13.32
N GLU A 456 -6.59 -11.65 14.39
CA GLU A 456 -7.74 -11.72 15.29
C GLU A 456 -8.00 -10.41 16.06
N TYR A 457 -6.99 -9.58 16.30
CA TYR A 457 -7.14 -8.34 17.08
C TYR A 457 -6.92 -7.06 16.24
N LEU A 458 -6.85 -7.21 14.93
CA LEU A 458 -6.44 -6.15 14.01
C LEU A 458 -7.61 -5.19 13.71
N SER A 459 -7.34 -3.88 13.57
CA SER A 459 -8.38 -2.91 13.24
C SER A 459 -8.77 -2.94 11.74
N PRO A 460 -9.98 -2.48 11.36
CA PRO A 460 -10.43 -2.45 9.96
C PRO A 460 -9.43 -1.75 9.03
N GLU A 461 -8.96 -0.57 9.43
CA GLU A 461 -8.00 0.23 8.66
C GLU A 461 -6.63 -0.45 8.54
N GLN A 462 -6.17 -1.16 9.58
CA GLN A 462 -4.96 -1.99 9.47
C GLN A 462 -5.18 -3.16 8.50
N GLY A 463 -6.38 -3.73 8.46
CA GLY A 463 -6.74 -4.88 7.62
C GLY A 463 -6.77 -4.53 6.14
N LEU A 464 -7.17 -3.30 5.84
CA LEU A 464 -7.16 -2.68 4.52
C LEU A 464 -5.81 -2.07 4.13
N GLY A 465 -4.81 -2.12 5.02
CA GLY A 465 -3.50 -1.53 4.79
C GLY A 465 -3.49 0.00 4.78
N GLN A 466 -4.53 0.64 5.30
CA GLN A 466 -4.64 2.09 5.44
C GLN A 466 -3.76 2.60 6.60
N LYS A 467 -3.58 3.92 6.69
CA LYS A 467 -2.79 4.55 7.75
C LYS A 467 -3.53 4.44 9.10
N ALA A 468 -2.96 3.64 10.02
CA ALA A 468 -3.48 3.50 11.37
C ALA A 468 -2.95 4.61 12.31
N ASP A 469 -3.85 5.18 13.11
CA ASP A 469 -3.52 6.07 14.23
C ASP A 469 -3.87 5.42 15.59
N ILE A 470 -3.92 6.20 16.68
CA ILE A 470 -4.20 5.69 18.03
C ILE A 470 -5.58 5.00 18.15
N ARG A 471 -6.52 5.28 17.25
CA ARG A 471 -7.86 4.70 17.24
C ARG A 471 -7.87 3.25 16.79
N ALA A 472 -6.79 2.79 16.14
CA ALA A 472 -6.58 1.38 15.87
C ALA A 472 -6.37 0.58 17.17
N ASP A 473 -5.56 1.11 18.10
CA ASP A 473 -5.33 0.45 19.41
C ASP A 473 -6.59 0.44 20.27
N ILE A 474 -7.41 1.50 20.18
CA ILE A 474 -8.71 1.58 20.85
C ILE A 474 -9.66 0.50 20.33
N TYR A 475 -9.66 0.24 19.02
CA TYR A 475 -10.43 -0.86 18.44
C TYR A 475 -9.94 -2.22 18.91
N SER A 476 -8.63 -2.47 18.87
CA SER A 476 -8.03 -3.72 19.34
C SER A 476 -8.33 -3.97 20.83
N LEU A 477 -8.30 -2.94 21.67
CA LEU A 477 -8.77 -3.02 23.05
C LEU A 477 -10.26 -3.36 23.10
N GLY A 478 -11.10 -2.77 22.25
CA GLY A 478 -12.51 -3.13 22.11
C GLY A 478 -12.74 -4.62 21.84
N VAL A 479 -11.92 -5.23 20.99
CA VAL A 479 -11.96 -6.69 20.71
C VAL A 479 -11.65 -7.49 21.97
N VAL A 480 -10.59 -7.12 22.70
CA VAL A 480 -10.23 -7.76 23.98
C VAL A 480 -11.35 -7.64 25.01
N LEU A 481 -11.91 -6.44 25.20
CA LEU A 481 -12.97 -6.21 26.18
C LEU A 481 -14.26 -6.96 25.83
N TYR A 482 -14.60 -7.05 24.54
CA TYR A 482 -15.70 -7.89 24.07
C TYR A 482 -15.46 -9.35 24.43
N GLU A 483 -14.26 -9.87 24.17
CA GLU A 483 -13.91 -11.25 24.45
C GLU A 483 -14.02 -11.59 25.95
N LEU A 484 -13.57 -10.68 26.81
CA LEU A 484 -13.73 -10.83 28.26
C LEU A 484 -15.18 -10.81 28.71
N ALA A 485 -16.02 -9.95 28.11
CA ALA A 485 -17.43 -9.83 28.46
C ALA A 485 -18.27 -10.99 27.93
N ALA A 486 -18.04 -11.40 26.68
CA ALA A 486 -18.80 -12.47 26.02
C ALA A 486 -18.26 -13.87 26.33
N GLY A 487 -17.03 -13.97 26.84
CA GLY A 487 -16.30 -15.24 27.01
C GLY A 487 -15.90 -15.90 25.69
N ARG A 488 -16.00 -15.18 24.56
CA ARG A 488 -15.63 -15.64 23.21
C ARG A 488 -15.30 -14.44 22.32
N HIS A 489 -14.51 -14.68 21.27
CA HIS A 489 -14.11 -13.67 20.30
C HIS A 489 -15.34 -13.05 19.57
N PRO A 490 -15.33 -11.74 19.22
CA PRO A 490 -16.45 -11.09 18.51
C PRO A 490 -16.72 -11.66 17.11
N PHE A 491 -15.69 -12.21 16.46
CA PHE A 491 -15.77 -12.77 15.12
C PHE A 491 -15.57 -14.28 15.15
N LYS A 492 -16.13 -14.96 14.15
CA LYS A 492 -16.02 -16.42 14.04
C LYS A 492 -14.56 -16.81 13.81
N GLU A 493 -14.12 -17.81 14.55
CA GLU A 493 -12.81 -18.43 14.35
C GLU A 493 -12.66 -18.89 12.90
N THR A 494 -11.51 -18.57 12.30
CA THR A 494 -11.18 -18.92 10.93
C THR A 494 -9.68 -19.13 10.80
N GLN A 495 -9.29 -20.10 9.97
CA GLN A 495 -7.88 -20.38 9.69
C GLN A 495 -7.30 -19.43 8.63
N SER A 496 -8.15 -18.64 7.96
CA SER A 496 -7.72 -17.67 6.95
C SER A 496 -7.61 -16.27 7.54
N SER A 497 -6.39 -15.71 7.54
CA SER A 497 -6.15 -14.32 7.97
C SER A 497 -6.95 -13.32 7.13
N VAL A 498 -7.16 -13.60 5.84
CA VAL A 498 -7.99 -12.76 4.95
C VAL A 498 -9.45 -12.78 5.38
N ALA A 499 -9.98 -13.96 5.72
CA ALA A 499 -11.35 -14.08 6.22
C ALA A 499 -11.53 -13.39 7.58
N MET A 500 -10.53 -13.43 8.46
CA MET A 500 -10.57 -12.69 9.73
C MET A 500 -10.60 -11.18 9.49
N ILE A 501 -9.74 -10.68 8.59
CA ILE A 501 -9.72 -9.26 8.20
C ILE A 501 -11.05 -8.83 7.60
N TYR A 502 -11.64 -9.65 6.71
CA TYR A 502 -12.96 -9.36 6.16
C TYR A 502 -14.02 -9.21 7.25
N GLN A 503 -13.99 -10.06 8.28
CA GLN A 503 -14.90 -9.93 9.43
C GLN A 503 -14.67 -8.63 10.20
N HIS A 504 -13.41 -8.27 10.46
CA HIS A 504 -13.09 -6.98 11.10
C HIS A 504 -13.64 -5.79 10.30
N VAL A 505 -13.53 -5.80 8.97
CA VAL A 505 -13.95 -4.70 8.10
C VAL A 505 -15.47 -4.64 7.91
N HIS A 506 -16.13 -5.78 7.71
CA HIS A 506 -17.50 -5.81 7.20
C HIS A 506 -18.54 -6.45 8.13
N THR A 507 -18.13 -7.21 9.14
CA THR A 507 -19.06 -7.94 10.01
C THR A 507 -19.25 -7.22 11.33
N GLU A 508 -20.49 -6.96 11.72
CA GLU A 508 -20.78 -6.45 13.07
C GLU A 508 -20.73 -7.58 14.11
N PRO A 509 -20.13 -7.34 15.29
CA PRO A 509 -20.07 -8.34 16.34
C PRO A 509 -21.48 -8.60 16.90
N PRO A 510 -21.81 -9.83 17.34
CA PRO A 510 -23.09 -10.11 17.96
C PRO A 510 -23.35 -9.19 19.17
N PRO A 511 -24.56 -8.67 19.37
CA PRO A 511 -24.86 -7.81 20.50
C PRO A 511 -24.60 -8.52 21.84
N LEU A 512 -23.83 -7.88 22.73
CA LEU A 512 -23.46 -8.48 24.03
C LEU A 512 -24.67 -8.86 24.88
N GLU A 513 -25.77 -8.12 24.78
CA GLU A 513 -27.02 -8.41 25.50
C GLU A 513 -27.67 -9.74 25.14
N GLN A 514 -27.40 -10.27 23.94
CA GLN A 514 -27.88 -11.58 23.51
C GLN A 514 -27.01 -12.72 24.03
N LEU A 515 -25.75 -12.42 24.37
CA LEU A 515 -24.77 -13.42 24.82
C LEU A 515 -24.63 -13.47 26.34
N ASP A 516 -24.58 -12.29 26.96
CA ASP A 516 -24.61 -12.12 28.40
C ASP A 516 -25.58 -10.98 28.77
N PRO A 517 -26.86 -11.32 29.04
CA PRO A 517 -27.86 -10.36 29.50
C PRO A 517 -27.48 -9.64 30.81
N LYS A 518 -26.53 -10.20 31.59
CA LYS A 518 -26.05 -9.60 32.85
C LYS A 518 -24.98 -8.53 32.62
N CYS A 519 -24.47 -8.39 31.39
CA CYS A 519 -23.48 -7.38 31.05
C CYS A 519 -24.08 -5.96 31.18
N PRO A 520 -23.54 -5.10 32.07
CA PRO A 520 -24.13 -3.79 32.35
C PRO A 520 -24.20 -2.88 31.12
N PRO A 521 -25.29 -2.10 30.92
CA PRO A 521 -25.46 -1.25 29.73
C PRO A 521 -24.29 -0.27 29.49
N ALA A 522 -23.73 0.27 30.57
CA ALA A 522 -22.59 1.20 30.49
C ALA A 522 -21.32 0.53 29.92
N LEU A 523 -21.05 -0.72 30.32
CA LEU A 523 -19.94 -1.50 29.78
C LEU A 523 -20.18 -1.88 28.31
N ARG A 524 -21.42 -2.28 27.97
CA ARG A 524 -21.81 -2.60 26.59
C ARG A 524 -21.62 -1.40 25.65
N GLY A 525 -22.09 -0.23 26.05
CA GLY A 525 -21.94 1.01 25.27
C GLY A 525 -20.48 1.40 25.05
N LEU A 526 -19.63 1.20 26.07
CA LEU A 526 -18.20 1.45 25.97
C LEU A 526 -17.53 0.51 24.96
N ILE A 527 -17.77 -0.80 25.07
CA ILE A 527 -17.20 -1.81 24.15
C ILE A 527 -17.68 -1.56 22.71
N HIS A 528 -18.98 -1.29 22.53
CA HIS A 528 -19.57 -1.01 21.23
C HIS A 528 -18.96 0.22 20.56
N ARG A 529 -18.66 1.28 21.33
CA ARG A 529 -18.01 2.48 20.80
C ARG A 529 -16.55 2.23 20.39
N CYS A 530 -15.81 1.40 21.14
CA CYS A 530 -14.46 0.98 20.72
C CYS A 530 -14.48 0.20 19.40
N LEU A 531 -15.51 -0.63 19.18
CA LEU A 531 -15.62 -1.54 18.03
C LEU A 531 -16.24 -0.93 16.78
N GLN A 532 -16.54 0.37 16.77
CA GLN A 532 -17.06 1.04 15.56
C GLN A 532 -16.10 0.82 14.38
N LYS A 533 -16.66 0.54 13.19
CA LYS A 533 -15.85 0.28 12.00
C LYS A 533 -15.16 1.55 11.53
N ASP A 534 -15.91 2.64 11.47
CA ASP A 534 -15.39 3.98 11.22
C ASP A 534 -14.53 4.46 12.41
N PRO A 535 -13.23 4.77 12.21
CA PRO A 535 -12.39 5.35 13.24
C PRO A 535 -12.94 6.65 13.83
N ASP A 536 -13.63 7.50 13.05
CA ASP A 536 -14.19 8.77 13.52
C ASP A 536 -15.37 8.57 14.49
N ALA A 537 -16.04 7.41 14.43
CA ALA A 537 -17.11 7.04 15.35
C ALA A 537 -16.60 6.46 16.70
N ARG A 538 -15.29 6.21 16.83
CA ARG A 538 -14.66 5.69 18.05
C ARG A 538 -14.41 6.82 19.07
N PHE A 539 -13.67 6.50 20.12
CA PHE A 539 -13.05 7.53 20.96
C PHE A 539 -11.88 8.14 20.19
N GLU A 540 -11.79 9.46 20.16
CA GLU A 540 -10.78 10.21 19.41
C GLU A 540 -9.36 9.90 19.92
N ASN A 541 -9.24 9.73 21.23
CA ASN A 541 -7.97 9.52 21.90
C ASN A 541 -8.09 8.80 23.25
N PRO A 542 -6.97 8.32 23.84
CA PRO A 542 -6.98 7.62 25.13
C PRO A 542 -7.52 8.45 26.32
N ASP A 543 -7.43 9.78 26.29
CA ASP A 543 -7.99 10.62 27.35
C ASP A 543 -9.53 10.62 27.33
N GLU A 544 -10.13 10.66 26.14
CA GLU A 544 -11.58 10.50 26.00
C GLU A 544 -12.04 9.11 26.45
N LEU A 545 -11.30 8.05 26.06
CA LEU A 545 -11.59 6.68 26.50
C LEU A 545 -11.52 6.55 28.02
N LEU A 546 -10.47 7.09 28.68
CA LEU A 546 -10.35 7.06 30.14
C LEU A 546 -11.51 7.78 30.85
N LYS A 547 -11.97 8.91 30.30
CA LYS A 547 -13.15 9.61 30.82
C LYS A 547 -14.40 8.73 30.72
N ALA A 548 -14.59 8.05 29.58
CA ALA A 548 -15.71 7.14 29.37
C ALA A 548 -15.66 5.91 30.30
N ILE A 549 -14.49 5.31 30.52
CA ILE A 549 -14.30 4.19 31.46
C ILE A 549 -14.69 4.61 32.88
N ARG A 550 -14.27 5.79 33.33
CA ARG A 550 -14.61 6.31 34.67
C ARG A 550 -16.10 6.62 34.80
N ALA A 551 -16.72 7.15 33.75
CA ALA A 551 -18.16 7.38 33.72
C ALA A 551 -18.93 6.04 33.78
N ALA A 552 -18.49 5.03 33.04
CA ALA A 552 -19.09 3.69 33.09
C ALA A 552 -18.97 3.06 34.48
N ARG A 553 -17.79 3.16 35.12
CA ARG A 553 -17.57 2.70 36.51
C ARG A 553 -18.52 3.37 37.49
N LYS A 554 -18.68 4.70 37.40
CA LYS A 554 -19.60 5.47 38.25
C LYS A 554 -21.06 5.08 38.01
N ASN A 555 -21.48 4.90 36.77
CA ASN A 555 -22.85 4.49 36.43
C ASN A 555 -23.20 3.07 36.89
N MET A 556 -22.19 2.27 37.25
CA MET A 556 -22.33 0.91 37.77
C MET A 556 -22.17 0.86 39.29
N ASP A 557 -22.06 2.01 39.97
CA ASP A 557 -21.81 2.16 41.41
C ASP A 557 -20.61 1.32 41.91
N LEU A 558 -19.60 1.15 41.06
CA LEU A 558 -18.39 0.41 41.40
C LEU A 558 -17.39 1.29 42.16
N PRO A 559 -16.67 0.72 43.15
CA PRO A 559 -15.66 1.47 43.89
C PRO A 559 -14.52 1.95 42.97
N PRO A 560 -13.80 3.02 43.35
CA PRO A 560 -12.62 3.45 42.63
C PRO A 560 -11.58 2.33 42.60
N THR A 561 -10.88 2.26 41.47
CA THR A 561 -9.91 1.23 41.12
C THR A 561 -8.87 1.02 42.22
N SER A 562 -8.89 -0.15 42.87
CA SER A 562 -7.93 -0.54 43.91
C SER A 562 -6.93 -1.55 43.37
N LYS A 563 -5.64 -1.38 43.69
CA LYS A 563 -4.55 -2.27 43.23
C LYS A 563 -4.86 -3.75 43.55
N ARG A 564 -5.49 -4.05 44.68
CA ARG A 564 -5.75 -5.43 45.15
C ARG A 564 -6.92 -6.18 44.50
N MET A 565 -7.61 -5.62 43.51
CA MET A 565 -8.84 -6.21 42.97
C MET A 565 -8.67 -7.51 42.18
N ILE A 566 -7.48 -7.74 41.61
CA ILE A 566 -7.23 -8.93 40.78
C ILE A 566 -6.12 -9.76 41.40
N PRO A 567 -6.42 -10.86 42.12
CA PRO A 567 -5.39 -11.77 42.58
C PRO A 567 -4.76 -12.48 41.37
N ALA A 568 -3.43 -12.41 41.25
CA ALA A 568 -2.69 -13.32 40.37
C ALA A 568 -2.69 -14.72 41.01
N ALA A 569 -2.79 -15.77 40.19
CA ALA A 569 -2.71 -17.12 40.72
C ALA A 569 -1.32 -17.42 41.29
N ALA A 570 -1.27 -18.26 42.33
CA ALA A 570 -0.02 -18.78 42.87
C ALA A 570 0.74 -19.60 41.79
N PRO A 571 2.08 -19.55 41.75
CA PRO A 571 2.86 -20.31 40.77
C PRO A 571 2.60 -21.81 40.94
N ALA A 572 2.19 -22.48 39.87
CA ALA A 572 2.01 -23.93 39.86
C ALA A 572 3.38 -24.64 39.94
N PRO A 573 3.51 -25.77 40.68
CA PRO A 573 4.74 -26.55 40.71
C PRO A 573 5.04 -27.22 39.36
N SER A 574 6.33 -27.29 39.02
CA SER A 574 6.87 -27.78 37.74
C SER A 574 6.40 -29.21 37.37
N PRO A 575 6.09 -29.50 36.09
CA PRO A 575 5.57 -30.79 35.68
C PRO A 575 6.72 -31.77 35.43
N ARG A 576 7.06 -32.60 36.42
CA ARG A 576 7.97 -33.75 36.18
C ARG A 576 7.47 -35.11 36.63
N LYS A 577 6.30 -35.25 37.24
CA LYS A 577 5.80 -36.58 37.65
C LYS A 577 4.28 -36.59 37.67
N LEU A 578 3.63 -36.94 36.56
CA LEU A 578 2.25 -37.47 36.49
C LEU A 578 1.83 -37.59 35.01
N LEU A 579 2.49 -38.47 34.26
CA LEU A 579 2.14 -38.73 32.86
C LEU A 579 2.10 -40.24 32.63
N VAL A 580 1.22 -40.94 33.37
CA VAL A 580 0.89 -42.35 33.07
C VAL A 580 -0.60 -42.70 33.28
N PRO A 581 -1.40 -42.18 34.24
CA PRO A 581 -2.75 -42.72 34.41
C PRO A 581 -3.85 -41.97 33.61
N LEU A 582 -3.59 -40.80 33.01
CA LEU A 582 -4.64 -39.98 32.39
C LEU A 582 -4.96 -40.37 30.93
N LEU A 583 -4.07 -41.11 30.25
CA LEU A 583 -4.26 -41.49 28.84
C LEU A 583 -5.34 -42.58 28.64
N ALA A 584 -5.69 -43.34 29.69
CA ALA A 584 -6.67 -44.43 29.59
C ALA A 584 -8.12 -43.94 29.69
N LEU A 585 -8.38 -42.76 30.26
CA LEU A 585 -9.75 -42.25 30.48
C LEU A 585 -10.27 -41.36 29.34
N LEU A 586 -9.41 -40.94 28.42
CA LEU A 586 -9.72 -40.00 27.32
C LEU A 586 -10.11 -40.68 25.99
N LEU A 587 -9.97 -42.01 25.87
CA LEU A 587 -10.20 -42.71 24.60
C LEU A 587 -11.66 -43.11 24.32
N LEU A 588 -12.56 -43.02 25.30
CA LEU A 588 -13.98 -43.36 25.12
C LEU A 588 -14.88 -42.18 24.65
N PRO A 589 -14.64 -40.90 25.02
CA PRO A 589 -15.45 -39.79 24.52
C PRO A 589 -15.01 -39.27 23.13
N CYS A 590 -13.73 -39.41 22.77
CA CYS A 590 -13.20 -38.91 21.50
C CYS A 590 -13.75 -39.61 20.26
N GLY A 591 -14.14 -40.90 20.38
CA GLY A 591 -14.76 -41.64 19.27
C GLY A 591 -16.15 -41.13 18.90
N PHE A 592 -16.92 -40.61 19.87
CA PHE A 592 -18.28 -40.11 19.64
C PHE A 592 -18.29 -38.72 18.99
N VAL A 593 -17.36 -37.84 19.40
CA VAL A 593 -17.19 -36.51 18.79
C VAL A 593 -16.61 -36.63 17.38
N ALA A 594 -15.67 -37.55 17.14
CA ALA A 594 -15.15 -37.83 15.80
C ALA A 594 -16.25 -38.35 14.84
N TRP A 595 -17.19 -39.16 15.33
CA TRP A 595 -18.33 -39.64 14.54
C TRP A 595 -19.36 -38.55 14.20
N GLN A 596 -19.59 -37.59 15.11
CA GLN A 596 -20.45 -36.41 14.89
C GLN A 596 -19.87 -35.45 13.85
N ILE A 597 -18.55 -35.21 13.91
CA ILE A 597 -17.85 -34.33 12.97
C ILE A 597 -17.76 -34.96 11.58
N LEU A 598 -17.59 -36.29 11.47
CA LEU A 598 -17.58 -36.97 10.17
C LEU A 598 -18.95 -37.00 9.46
N LYS A 599 -20.05 -36.67 10.13
CA LYS A 599 -21.41 -36.71 9.56
C LYS A 599 -21.94 -35.34 9.10
N SER A 600 -21.31 -34.24 9.49
CA SER A 600 -21.70 -32.89 9.06
C SER A 600 -20.73 -32.37 7.99
N ARG A 601 -21.03 -32.68 6.72
CA ARG A 601 -20.29 -32.10 5.59
C ARG A 601 -20.52 -30.58 5.57
N PRO A 602 -19.48 -29.73 5.52
CA PRO A 602 -19.66 -28.35 5.10
C PRO A 602 -20.27 -28.38 3.68
N MET A 603 -21.35 -27.62 3.44
CA MET A 603 -21.86 -27.46 2.09
C MET A 603 -20.78 -26.81 1.25
N GLU A 604 -20.26 -27.56 0.28
CA GLU A 604 -19.44 -27.00 -0.80
C GLU A 604 -20.19 -25.80 -1.42
N PRO A 605 -19.51 -24.67 -1.67
CA PRO A 605 -20.12 -23.57 -2.42
C PRO A 605 -20.67 -24.13 -3.74
N THR A 606 -21.92 -23.83 -4.04
CA THR A 606 -22.52 -24.32 -5.27
C THR A 606 -21.75 -23.76 -6.48
N GLU A 607 -21.80 -24.44 -7.62
CA GLU A 607 -21.17 -23.91 -8.85
C GLU A 607 -21.68 -22.51 -9.19
N SER A 608 -22.95 -22.21 -8.90
CA SER A 608 -23.53 -20.87 -9.03
C SER A 608 -22.91 -19.83 -8.10
N ASP A 609 -22.54 -20.20 -6.87
CA ASP A 609 -21.85 -19.28 -5.94
C ASP A 609 -20.44 -18.95 -6.45
N ARG A 610 -19.71 -19.97 -6.91
CA ARG A 610 -18.37 -19.79 -7.50
C ARG A 610 -18.43 -18.94 -8.77
N ALA A 611 -19.42 -19.16 -9.62
CA ALA A 611 -19.62 -18.41 -10.85
C ALA A 611 -20.03 -16.95 -10.58
N TYR A 612 -20.87 -16.70 -9.58
CA TYR A 612 -21.25 -15.35 -9.16
C TYR A 612 -20.04 -14.56 -8.64
N GLU A 613 -19.28 -15.16 -7.72
CA GLU A 613 -18.06 -14.54 -7.16
C GLU A 613 -17.01 -14.28 -8.24
N LEU A 614 -16.83 -15.20 -9.18
CA LEU A 614 -15.94 -15.02 -10.32
C LEU A 614 -16.41 -13.88 -11.23
N ALA A 615 -17.70 -13.79 -11.54
CA ALA A 615 -18.25 -12.72 -12.37
C ALA A 615 -18.12 -11.33 -11.70
N MET A 616 -18.35 -11.25 -10.39
CA MET A 616 -18.13 -10.02 -9.61
C MET A 616 -16.65 -9.65 -9.53
N GLY A 617 -15.76 -10.64 -9.31
CA GLY A 617 -14.31 -10.44 -9.25
C GLY A 617 -13.70 -10.01 -10.59
N LEU A 618 -14.25 -10.47 -11.71
CA LEU A 618 -13.86 -10.07 -13.06
C LEU A 618 -14.46 -8.71 -13.49
N GLY A 619 -15.22 -8.04 -12.63
CA GLY A 619 -15.85 -6.77 -12.94
C GLY A 619 -16.99 -6.87 -13.95
N ASN A 620 -17.64 -8.02 -14.06
CA ASN A 620 -18.80 -8.24 -14.94
C ASN A 620 -20.09 -8.42 -14.12
N PRO A 621 -20.62 -7.32 -13.52
CA PRO A 621 -21.81 -7.41 -12.68
C PRO A 621 -23.07 -7.75 -13.46
N ALA A 622 -23.13 -7.52 -14.78
CA ALA A 622 -24.26 -7.96 -15.62
C ALA A 622 -24.34 -9.49 -15.71
N LEU A 623 -23.19 -10.16 -15.81
CA LEU A 623 -23.11 -11.62 -15.74
C LEU A 623 -23.43 -12.12 -14.33
N ALA A 624 -22.92 -11.44 -13.30
CA ALA A 624 -23.24 -11.77 -11.90
C ALA A 624 -24.74 -11.62 -11.59
N MET A 625 -25.41 -10.59 -12.12
CA MET A 625 -26.86 -10.42 -12.03
C MET A 625 -27.60 -11.59 -12.67
N LYS A 626 -27.23 -12.01 -13.88
CA LYS A 626 -27.85 -13.17 -14.54
C LYS A 626 -27.66 -14.46 -13.75
N ILE A 627 -26.48 -14.67 -13.19
CA ILE A 627 -26.17 -15.84 -12.35
C ILE A 627 -26.99 -15.78 -11.05
N ALA A 628 -27.05 -14.63 -10.38
CA ALA A 628 -27.82 -14.45 -9.16
C ALA A 628 -29.33 -14.57 -9.41
N GLU A 629 -29.84 -14.06 -10.53
CA GLU A 629 -31.23 -14.21 -10.94
C GLU A 629 -31.60 -15.67 -11.19
N ALA A 630 -30.76 -16.40 -11.94
CA ALA A 630 -31.00 -17.80 -12.28
C ALA A 630 -30.86 -18.76 -11.09
N SER A 631 -29.97 -18.45 -10.13
CA SER A 631 -29.68 -19.34 -9.00
C SER A 631 -30.44 -18.97 -7.72
N LYS A 632 -30.65 -17.68 -7.46
CA LYS A 632 -31.16 -17.15 -6.17
C LYS A 632 -32.36 -16.20 -6.32
N GLY A 633 -32.73 -15.82 -7.54
CA GLY A 633 -33.84 -14.90 -7.83
C GLY A 633 -33.48 -13.41 -7.69
N ARG A 634 -34.36 -12.54 -8.22
CA ARG A 634 -34.14 -11.08 -8.26
C ARG A 634 -34.17 -10.38 -6.90
N ASP A 635 -34.82 -10.98 -5.90
CA ASP A 635 -34.88 -10.41 -4.54
C ASP A 635 -33.64 -10.75 -3.69
N SER A 636 -32.76 -11.60 -4.21
CA SER A 636 -31.51 -11.99 -3.55
C SER A 636 -30.60 -10.79 -3.28
N ARG A 637 -29.77 -10.91 -2.25
CA ARG A 637 -28.79 -9.89 -1.90
C ARG A 637 -27.77 -9.74 -3.03
N GLU A 638 -27.37 -10.87 -3.60
CA GLU A 638 -26.41 -11.02 -4.69
C GLU A 638 -26.90 -10.32 -5.97
N TYR A 639 -28.18 -10.49 -6.33
CA TYR A 639 -28.74 -9.77 -7.49
C TYR A 639 -28.74 -8.26 -7.27
N ARG A 640 -29.16 -7.78 -6.09
CA ARG A 640 -29.17 -6.34 -5.76
C ARG A 640 -27.78 -5.72 -5.71
N GLU A 641 -26.80 -6.48 -5.22
CA GLU A 641 -25.40 -6.05 -5.18
C GLU A 641 -24.80 -5.93 -6.58
N ALA A 642 -25.01 -6.94 -7.41
CA ALA A 642 -24.60 -6.91 -8.81
C ALA A 642 -25.33 -5.79 -9.59
N GLU A 643 -26.63 -5.58 -9.37
CA GLU A 643 -27.40 -4.49 -9.98
C GLU A 643 -26.86 -3.11 -9.62
N ARG A 644 -26.54 -2.89 -8.34
CA ARG A 644 -25.91 -1.64 -7.89
C ARG A 644 -24.57 -1.41 -8.59
N ARG A 645 -23.76 -2.47 -8.74
CA ARG A 645 -22.43 -2.39 -9.35
C ARG A 645 -22.50 -2.18 -10.87
N GLU A 646 -23.45 -2.81 -11.57
CA GLU A 646 -23.72 -2.57 -12.99
C GLU A 646 -24.20 -1.14 -13.23
N ARG A 647 -25.11 -0.65 -12.38
CA ARG A 647 -25.60 0.74 -12.46
C ARG A 647 -24.46 1.75 -12.30
N ASN A 648 -23.59 1.55 -11.32
CA ASN A 648 -22.43 2.43 -11.11
C ASN A 648 -21.45 2.41 -12.30
N LEU A 649 -21.22 1.24 -12.91
CA LEU A 649 -20.39 1.15 -14.12
C LEU A 649 -20.99 1.93 -15.31
N ARG A 650 -22.32 1.91 -15.48
CA ARG A 650 -23.00 2.69 -16.54
C ARG A 650 -22.88 4.20 -16.35
N LEU A 651 -22.77 4.64 -15.10
CA LEU A 651 -22.68 6.07 -14.75
C LEU A 651 -21.25 6.60 -14.80
N ARG A 652 -20.25 5.72 -14.80
CA ARG A 652 -18.83 6.08 -14.80
C ARG A 652 -18.40 6.98 -15.98
N PRO A 653 -18.81 6.72 -17.24
CA PRO A 653 -18.43 7.59 -18.35
C PRO A 653 -19.05 9.00 -18.24
N LEU A 654 -20.23 9.12 -17.60
CA LEU A 654 -20.85 10.42 -17.34
C LEU A 654 -20.11 11.18 -16.24
N GLU A 655 -19.62 10.48 -15.22
CA GLU A 655 -18.76 11.04 -14.16
C GLU A 655 -17.42 11.51 -14.71
N GLU A 656 -16.75 10.69 -15.51
CA GLU A 656 -15.49 11.00 -16.17
C GLU A 656 -15.64 12.24 -17.08
N ARG A 657 -16.69 12.27 -17.91
CA ARG A 657 -17.00 13.43 -18.76
C ARG A 657 -17.29 14.70 -17.96
N ALA A 658 -17.91 14.60 -16.78
CA ALA A 658 -18.12 15.77 -15.92
C ALA A 658 -16.78 16.28 -15.35
N CYS A 659 -15.91 15.37 -14.90
CA CYS A 659 -14.58 15.69 -14.37
C CYS A 659 -13.65 16.29 -15.45
N GLU A 660 -13.67 15.78 -16.67
CA GLU A 660 -12.91 16.33 -17.80
C GLU A 660 -13.30 17.78 -18.10
N ARG A 661 -14.59 18.08 -18.06
CA ARG A 661 -15.11 19.43 -18.29
C ARG A 661 -14.68 20.39 -17.18
N VAL A 662 -14.67 19.93 -15.92
CA VAL A 662 -14.11 20.68 -14.80
C VAL A 662 -12.61 20.94 -14.98
N ALA A 663 -11.83 19.93 -15.39
CA ALA A 663 -10.40 20.06 -15.63
C ALA A 663 -10.10 21.03 -16.79
N ALA A 664 -10.91 21.00 -17.85
CA ALA A 664 -10.85 21.92 -18.97
C ALA A 664 -11.37 23.35 -18.64
N ARG A 665 -11.86 23.58 -17.41
CA ARG A 665 -12.52 24.83 -16.97
C ARG A 665 -13.75 25.18 -17.83
N ASP A 666 -14.37 24.19 -18.45
CA ASP A 666 -15.64 24.29 -19.17
C ASP A 666 -16.80 24.13 -18.17
N TRP A 667 -17.07 25.20 -17.42
CA TRP A 667 -18.10 25.20 -16.37
C TRP A 667 -19.51 24.96 -16.89
N THR A 668 -19.78 25.37 -18.14
CA THR A 668 -21.06 25.13 -18.80
C THR A 668 -21.24 23.64 -19.09
N GLY A 669 -20.25 23.02 -19.74
CA GLY A 669 -20.29 21.59 -20.02
C GLY A 669 -20.25 20.72 -18.76
N ALA A 670 -19.56 21.17 -17.71
CA ALA A 670 -19.53 20.50 -16.41
C ALA A 670 -20.90 20.54 -15.70
N ALA A 671 -21.57 21.70 -15.70
CA ALA A 671 -22.90 21.83 -15.11
C ALA A 671 -23.94 20.95 -15.83
N ASP A 672 -23.91 20.91 -17.17
CA ASP A 672 -24.82 20.07 -17.96
C ASP A 672 -24.58 18.56 -17.71
N ALA A 673 -23.31 18.17 -17.58
CA ALA A 673 -22.92 16.79 -17.27
C ALA A 673 -23.34 16.36 -15.86
N TYR A 674 -23.10 17.20 -14.84
CA TYR A 674 -23.53 16.91 -13.46
C TYR A 674 -25.06 16.94 -13.30
N GLY A 675 -25.77 17.80 -14.04
CA GLY A 675 -27.24 17.80 -14.08
C GLY A 675 -27.80 16.51 -14.66
N THR A 676 -27.20 16.00 -15.74
CA THR A 676 -27.56 14.71 -16.33
C THR A 676 -27.30 13.57 -15.34
N LEU A 677 -26.14 13.58 -14.68
CA LEU A 677 -25.74 12.58 -13.69
C LEU A 677 -26.67 12.57 -12.47
N GLN A 678 -27.08 13.75 -11.98
CA GLN A 678 -28.00 13.90 -10.85
C GLN A 678 -29.33 13.16 -11.04
N SER A 679 -29.82 13.09 -12.28
CA SER A 679 -31.07 12.42 -12.63
C SER A 679 -30.98 10.89 -12.63
N GLN A 680 -29.77 10.35 -12.73
CA GLN A 680 -29.51 8.91 -12.91
C GLN A 680 -28.89 8.22 -11.68
N VAL A 681 -28.41 8.99 -10.70
CA VAL A 681 -27.85 8.48 -9.44
C VAL A 681 -28.90 8.16 -8.38
N ASP A 682 -28.51 7.27 -7.45
CA ASP A 682 -29.31 6.92 -6.29
C ASP A 682 -29.45 8.09 -5.29
N PRO A 683 -30.42 8.01 -4.35
CA PRO A 683 -30.68 9.09 -3.39
C PRO A 683 -29.50 9.42 -2.46
N GLU A 684 -28.59 8.47 -2.22
CA GLU A 684 -27.41 8.65 -1.37
C GLU A 684 -26.37 9.53 -2.07
N ARG A 685 -26.02 9.22 -3.34
CA ARG A 685 -25.07 9.99 -4.15
C ARG A 685 -25.61 11.31 -4.68
N ARG A 686 -26.94 11.47 -4.74
CA ARG A 686 -27.58 12.69 -5.25
C ARG A 686 -27.13 13.96 -4.50
N LYS A 687 -26.86 13.88 -3.20
CA LYS A 687 -26.43 15.04 -2.39
C LYS A 687 -25.06 15.57 -2.83
N GLU A 688 -24.11 14.68 -3.10
CA GLU A 688 -22.75 15.01 -3.52
C GLU A 688 -22.73 15.66 -4.90
N ILE A 689 -23.43 15.05 -5.86
CA ILE A 689 -23.55 15.58 -7.22
C ILE A 689 -24.28 16.92 -7.24
N SER A 690 -25.26 17.10 -6.35
CA SER A 690 -25.95 18.40 -6.21
C SER A 690 -25.02 19.50 -5.71
N ALA A 691 -24.01 19.17 -4.89
CA ALA A 691 -23.02 20.15 -4.44
C ALA A 691 -22.05 20.52 -5.56
N ALA A 692 -21.57 19.54 -6.33
CA ALA A 692 -20.73 19.76 -7.50
C ALA A 692 -21.44 20.61 -8.58
N LEU A 693 -22.72 20.33 -8.84
CA LEU A 693 -23.55 21.08 -9.78
C LEU A 693 -23.66 22.56 -9.37
N ARG A 694 -24.01 22.85 -8.11
CA ARG A 694 -24.11 24.24 -7.61
C ARG A 694 -22.80 25.01 -7.72
N LEU A 695 -21.67 24.33 -7.51
CA LEU A 695 -20.35 24.92 -7.68
C LEU A 695 -20.09 25.28 -9.15
N CYS A 696 -20.38 24.35 -10.08
CA CYS A 696 -20.24 24.58 -11.51
C CYS A 696 -21.15 25.72 -12.00
N ASP A 697 -22.41 25.78 -11.54
CA ASP A 697 -23.35 26.86 -11.87
C ASP A 697 -22.82 28.23 -11.40
N SER A 698 -22.23 28.27 -10.21
CA SER A 698 -21.65 29.51 -9.67
C SER A 698 -20.42 29.96 -10.48
N LEU A 699 -19.56 29.02 -10.87
CA LEU A 699 -18.38 29.31 -11.71
C LEU A 699 -18.75 29.70 -13.14
N LYS A 700 -19.79 29.08 -13.69
CA LYS A 700 -20.41 29.46 -14.97
C LYS A 700 -20.91 30.89 -14.92
N ALA A 701 -21.67 31.26 -13.89
CA ALA A 701 -22.17 32.62 -13.72
C ALA A 701 -21.03 33.65 -13.60
N ALA A 702 -19.92 33.29 -12.95
CA ALA A 702 -18.73 34.15 -12.88
C ALA A 702 -18.06 34.31 -14.25
N ALA A 703 -17.90 33.22 -15.01
CA ALA A 703 -17.33 33.24 -16.36
C ALA A 703 -18.19 34.05 -17.35
N GLU A 704 -19.52 33.96 -17.27
CA GLU A 704 -20.42 34.79 -18.08
C GLU A 704 -20.30 36.28 -17.79
N LYS A 705 -20.03 36.64 -16.52
CA LYS A 705 -19.75 38.03 -16.12
C LYS A 705 -18.40 38.51 -16.62
N GLU A 706 -17.36 37.67 -16.54
CA GLU A 706 -16.06 37.97 -17.17
C GLU A 706 -16.19 38.22 -18.67
N ALA A 707 -16.96 37.39 -19.39
CA ALA A 707 -17.20 37.53 -20.83
C ALA A 707 -17.92 38.85 -21.20
N LYS A 708 -18.74 39.39 -20.28
CA LYS A 708 -19.41 40.69 -20.42
C LYS A 708 -18.58 41.87 -19.87
N ALA A 709 -17.33 41.62 -19.46
CA ALA A 709 -16.46 42.58 -18.78
C ALA A 709 -17.03 43.16 -17.45
N ASP A 710 -17.98 42.44 -16.82
CA ASP A 710 -18.45 42.73 -15.46
C ASP A 710 -17.48 42.11 -14.43
N TRP A 711 -16.29 42.71 -14.32
CA TRP A 711 -15.21 42.22 -13.47
C TRP A 711 -15.56 42.27 -11.97
N ALA A 712 -16.29 43.30 -11.53
CA ALA A 712 -16.72 43.43 -10.14
C ALA A 712 -17.71 42.32 -9.75
N GLY A 713 -18.68 42.03 -10.62
CA GLY A 713 -19.64 40.95 -10.38
C GLY A 713 -18.98 39.56 -10.43
N ALA A 714 -17.99 39.35 -11.31
CA ALA A 714 -17.24 38.09 -11.34
C ALA A 714 -16.40 37.90 -10.06
N LEU A 715 -15.73 38.95 -9.60
CA LEU A 715 -14.91 38.94 -8.38
C LEU A 715 -15.75 38.63 -7.14
N GLU A 716 -16.97 39.17 -7.03
CA GLU A 716 -17.87 38.90 -5.91
C GLU A 716 -18.20 37.40 -5.81
N ILE A 717 -18.47 36.75 -6.94
CA ILE A 717 -18.78 35.33 -6.98
C ILE A 717 -17.55 34.49 -6.59
N TYR A 718 -16.36 34.80 -7.10
CA TYR A 718 -15.15 34.07 -6.74
C TYR A 718 -14.78 34.21 -5.26
N LEU A 719 -14.88 35.40 -4.69
CA LEU A 719 -14.61 35.64 -3.26
C LEU A 719 -15.64 34.91 -2.36
N ARG A 720 -16.92 34.89 -2.77
CA ARG A 720 -17.96 34.14 -2.08
C ARG A 720 -17.64 32.64 -2.08
N LEU A 721 -17.29 32.07 -3.22
CA LEU A 721 -16.88 30.67 -3.33
C LEU A 721 -15.63 30.36 -2.50
N GLN A 722 -14.66 31.27 -2.48
CA GLN A 722 -13.45 31.15 -1.66
C GLN A 722 -13.77 31.15 -0.16
N SER A 723 -14.67 32.03 0.31
CA SER A 723 -15.10 32.09 1.72
C SER A 723 -15.89 30.86 2.17
N GLN A 724 -16.57 30.18 1.24
CA GLN A 724 -17.32 28.95 1.49
C GLN A 724 -16.43 27.70 1.50
N GLY A 725 -15.11 27.85 1.29
CA GLY A 725 -14.16 26.75 1.28
C GLY A 725 -14.33 25.83 0.07
N ALA A 726 -14.70 26.37 -1.09
CA ALA A 726 -14.88 25.58 -2.29
C ALA A 726 -13.59 24.80 -2.66
N PRO A 727 -13.71 23.54 -3.12
CA PRO A 727 -12.57 22.63 -3.34
C PRO A 727 -11.63 23.03 -4.49
N VAL A 728 -11.96 24.08 -5.26
CA VAL A 728 -11.21 24.59 -6.41
C VAL A 728 -10.36 25.82 -6.06
N ARG A 729 -9.65 25.77 -4.93
CA ARG A 729 -8.94 26.93 -4.35
C ARG A 729 -7.93 27.57 -5.31
N ASP A 730 -7.12 26.78 -5.99
CA ASP A 730 -6.08 27.30 -6.90
C ASP A 730 -6.68 28.01 -8.12
N VAL A 731 -7.78 27.47 -8.65
CA VAL A 731 -8.55 28.06 -9.75
C VAL A 731 -9.19 29.37 -9.31
N LEU A 732 -9.72 29.44 -8.09
CA LEU A 732 -10.27 30.66 -7.51
C LEU A 732 -9.19 31.71 -7.29
N GLU A 733 -8.02 31.34 -6.74
CA GLU A 733 -6.91 32.27 -6.52
C GLU A 733 -6.36 32.84 -7.82
N GLU A 734 -6.22 32.02 -8.87
CA GLU A 734 -5.83 32.46 -10.21
C GLU A 734 -6.88 33.37 -10.83
N SER A 735 -8.17 33.01 -10.75
CA SER A 735 -9.27 33.80 -11.33
C SER A 735 -9.44 35.13 -10.60
N ILE A 736 -9.35 35.15 -9.27
CA ILE A 736 -9.34 36.37 -8.46
C ILE A 736 -8.16 37.26 -8.85
N ARG A 737 -6.95 36.70 -9.00
CA ARG A 737 -5.76 37.45 -9.43
C ARG A 737 -5.94 38.04 -10.82
N ARG A 738 -6.46 37.25 -11.76
CA ARG A 738 -6.75 37.66 -13.14
C ARG A 738 -7.78 38.79 -13.19
N VAL A 739 -8.92 38.63 -12.53
CA VAL A 739 -9.97 39.66 -12.47
C VAL A 739 -9.46 40.93 -11.80
N ARG A 740 -8.74 40.83 -10.68
CA ARG A 740 -8.11 41.98 -10.01
C ARG A 740 -7.13 42.71 -10.91
N SER A 741 -6.32 41.99 -11.69
CA SER A 741 -5.37 42.61 -12.63
C SER A 741 -6.05 43.39 -13.77
N ARG A 742 -7.30 43.04 -14.10
CA ARG A 742 -8.09 43.67 -15.17
C ARG A 742 -8.95 44.84 -14.68
N MET A 743 -9.09 45.03 -13.36
CA MET A 743 -9.89 46.10 -12.75
C MET A 743 -9.14 47.44 -12.58
N ASP A 744 -7.99 47.63 -13.25
CA ASP A 744 -7.14 48.85 -13.27
C ASP A 744 -6.17 49.01 -12.06
N PRO A 745 -4.88 49.39 -12.26
CA PRO A 745 -3.80 49.33 -11.26
C PRO A 745 -3.76 50.46 -10.21
N SER A 746 -4.74 51.35 -10.15
CA SER A 746 -4.74 52.51 -9.24
C SER A 746 -5.50 52.31 -7.92
N ALA A 747 -6.02 51.11 -7.64
CA ALA A 747 -6.70 50.80 -6.38
C ALA A 747 -5.71 50.28 -5.31
N PRO A 748 -5.71 50.83 -4.07
CA PRO A 748 -4.66 50.57 -3.07
C PRO A 748 -4.65 49.10 -2.61
N ARG A 749 -3.42 48.58 -2.46
CA ARG A 749 -3.09 47.19 -2.11
C ARG A 749 -3.66 46.72 -0.78
#